data_AF-R5LB16-F1
#
_entry.id   AF-R5LB16-F1
#
_cell.length_a   1.000
_cell.length_b   1.000
_cell.length_c   1.000
_cell.angle_alpha   90.00
_cell.angle_beta   90.00
_cell.angle_gamma   90.00
#
_symmetry.space_group_name_H-M   'P 1'
#
loop_
_entity.id
_entity.type
_entity.pdbx_description
1 polymer ?
#
loop_
_entity_poly.entity_id
_entity_poly.type
_entity_poly.pdbx_seq_one_letter_code
_entity_poly.pdbx_strand_id
1 'polypeptide(L)'
;MRKIKGSVTLFVAMIFLLVITVIMTVITSARIQGAGIMVSTSVSCSLDSVFAGYDKELFDKFGVLLFKGEDKETVISQLNGYLKDNIENTTGLDLYEIELKGIELESLTNITEYGGLLWFEEAVEYEKYAKVINMAADYLNIEDSEEQTEAIQKTLDEMEQISDMSEYIDGRLQEMIALVYGYEINNGRVSINDFKDNYIIQLALKDKIYNDRYRMFCNKFFYMDEQLKKIKIYMADNQYDKAENLKLDFENKLNNIISTIKRLETLLGIVGDCCTEIETRADNVKQYVTEAKDLLGDEITESFCTEMDSLKNYREILKENVCDILTFEQTLETDKAILIEMGSLVRNMSDETDYKYLMELSEGYDCDGLAINIDNFIQRKKGNNLFKSLKKLFSQGILGLVLPEGDTISGRHISQTKLPSTYITGSDKDYYKHDNNTTTLAKDIIYGEYVMDNFNSYTDKKEGTVLNYEVEYIINGEQYDAANLYETVKKIAAIRSVGNFACIMTDHEKRKQAEELAEITFGWTNVRPLIAAMKYVYLYMWSYAEGLADVKALLSGYKTGLIKTKDKWQVSYTDFLTLNLEIDEDAYKSGLSYEMYLRALLMLKDKTIKSSRTMDLVELWEKANGNKDFSIRNYIYGISGKILYTVKGLNKEYIYSFGQTY
;
A
#
# COMPACT_ATOMS: atom_id res chain seq x y z
N MET A 1 84.36 -41.67 56.18
CA MET A 1 83.27 -40.72 55.84
C MET A 1 83.48 -39.43 56.63
N ARG A 2 83.82 -38.31 55.97
CA ARG A 2 83.99 -37.00 56.64
C ARG A 2 82.64 -36.51 57.17
N LYS A 3 82.54 -36.22 58.48
CA LYS A 3 81.36 -35.56 59.08
C LYS A 3 81.36 -34.08 58.65
N ILE A 4 80.47 -33.71 57.75
CA ILE A 4 80.26 -32.31 57.33
C ILE A 4 79.50 -31.60 58.48
N LYS A 5 80.22 -30.92 59.38
CA LYS A 5 79.62 -30.08 60.42
C LYS A 5 79.07 -28.81 59.75
N GLY A 6 77.75 -28.64 59.78
CA GLY A 6 77.03 -27.53 59.14
C GLY A 6 75.78 -27.93 58.36
N SER A 7 75.56 -29.23 58.11
CA SER A 7 74.42 -29.74 57.33
C SER A 7 73.04 -29.39 57.91
N VAL A 8 72.90 -29.39 59.24
CA VAL A 8 71.64 -29.03 59.93
C VAL A 8 71.33 -27.54 59.78
N THR A 9 72.33 -26.66 59.95
CA THR A 9 72.17 -25.21 59.75
C THR A 9 71.81 -24.89 58.31
N LEU A 10 72.43 -25.58 57.34
CA LEU A 10 72.14 -25.44 55.91
C LEU A 10 70.71 -25.88 55.59
N PHE A 11 70.26 -27.00 56.18
CA PHE A 11 68.89 -27.50 56.04
C PHE A 11 67.85 -26.56 56.67
N VAL A 12 68.10 -26.05 57.88
CA VAL A 12 67.22 -25.05 58.54
C VAL A 12 67.18 -23.74 57.77
N ALA A 13 68.31 -23.26 57.24
CA ALA A 13 68.34 -22.07 56.39
C ALA A 13 67.54 -22.27 55.09
N MET A 14 67.62 -23.45 54.47
CA MET A 14 66.80 -23.79 53.29
C MET A 14 65.31 -23.83 53.62
N ILE A 15 64.91 -24.39 54.76
CA ILE A 15 63.51 -24.39 55.22
C ILE A 15 63.03 -22.95 55.48
N PHE A 16 63.82 -22.14 56.18
CA PHE A 16 63.49 -20.75 56.44
C PHE A 16 63.32 -19.93 55.15
N LEU A 17 64.22 -20.10 54.20
CA LEU A 17 64.10 -19.48 52.87
C LEU A 17 62.82 -19.92 52.16
N LEU A 18 62.47 -21.20 52.23
CA LEU A 18 61.25 -21.75 51.62
C LEU A 18 59.99 -21.16 52.28
N VAL A 19 59.94 -21.10 53.61
CA VAL A 19 58.82 -20.50 54.37
C VAL A 19 58.67 -19.01 54.06
N ILE A 20 59.78 -18.24 54.06
CA ILE A 20 59.76 -16.82 53.71
C ILE A 20 59.27 -16.63 52.28
N THR A 21 59.72 -17.46 51.35
CA THR A 21 59.27 -17.40 49.95
C THR A 21 57.77 -17.66 49.82
N VAL A 22 57.23 -18.64 50.56
CA VAL A 22 55.78 -18.91 50.58
C VAL A 22 55.01 -17.73 51.18
N ILE A 23 55.45 -17.17 52.31
CA ILE A 23 54.80 -16.01 52.93
C ILE A 23 54.80 -14.81 51.98
N MET A 24 55.95 -14.49 51.37
CA MET A 24 56.06 -13.40 50.40
C MET A 24 55.20 -13.64 49.15
N THR A 25 55.11 -14.88 48.68
CA THR A 25 54.25 -15.25 47.54
C THR A 25 52.78 -15.06 47.89
N VAL A 26 52.35 -15.46 49.09
CA VAL A 26 50.96 -15.27 49.55
C VAL A 26 50.62 -13.80 49.73
N ILE A 27 51.51 -13.00 50.33
CA ILE A 27 51.32 -11.54 50.47
C ILE A 27 51.25 -10.89 49.09
N THR A 28 52.15 -11.25 48.18
CA THR A 28 52.15 -10.71 46.81
C THR A 28 50.89 -11.12 46.05
N SER A 29 50.44 -12.36 46.21
CA SER A 29 49.17 -12.84 45.63
C SER A 29 47.96 -12.09 46.19
N ALA A 30 47.89 -11.92 47.51
CA ALA A 30 46.83 -11.15 48.17
C ALA A 30 46.83 -9.69 47.72
N ARG A 31 48.01 -9.07 47.54
CA ARG A 31 48.15 -7.71 47.02
C ARG A 31 47.66 -7.60 45.56
N ILE A 32 48.00 -8.55 44.69
CA ILE A 32 47.54 -8.58 43.29
C ILE A 32 46.01 -8.72 43.22
N GLN A 33 45.44 -9.64 43.99
CA GLN A 33 43.99 -9.86 44.02
C GLN A 33 43.25 -8.65 44.61
N GLY A 34 43.77 -8.06 45.70
CA GLY A 34 43.23 -6.84 46.29
C GLY A 34 43.29 -5.65 45.34
N ALA A 35 44.39 -5.48 44.61
CA ALA A 35 44.51 -4.48 43.57
C ALA A 35 43.46 -4.66 42.47
N GLY A 36 43.22 -5.90 42.02
CA GLY A 36 42.18 -6.19 41.03
C GLY A 36 40.76 -5.84 41.51
N ILE A 37 40.45 -6.14 42.77
CA ILE A 37 39.14 -5.78 43.37
C ILE A 37 39.01 -4.25 43.49
N MET A 38 40.07 -3.56 43.93
CA MET A 38 40.07 -2.10 44.05
C MET A 38 39.92 -1.42 42.69
N VAL A 39 40.63 -1.89 41.65
CA VAL A 39 40.44 -1.43 40.28
C VAL A 39 38.99 -1.67 39.87
N SER A 40 38.47 -2.90 39.94
CA SER A 40 37.10 -3.24 39.57
C SER A 40 36.06 -2.34 40.25
N THR A 41 36.19 -2.11 41.54
CA THR A 41 35.27 -1.25 42.32
C THR A 41 35.38 0.20 41.86
N SER A 42 36.60 0.70 41.69
CA SER A 42 36.85 2.06 41.22
C SER A 42 36.31 2.26 39.80
N VAL A 43 36.44 1.26 38.92
CA VAL A 43 35.86 1.29 37.57
C VAL A 43 34.35 1.43 37.68
N SER A 44 33.67 0.54 38.42
CA SER A 44 32.22 0.59 38.59
C SER A 44 31.73 1.94 39.14
N CYS A 45 32.37 2.49 40.18
CA CYS A 45 31.99 3.80 40.71
C CYS A 45 32.23 4.95 39.72
N SER A 46 33.31 4.87 38.93
CA SER A 46 33.63 5.89 37.92
C SER A 46 32.64 5.84 36.76
N LEU A 47 32.29 4.63 36.35
CA LEU A 47 31.25 4.32 35.36
C LEU A 47 29.88 4.89 35.79
N ASP A 48 29.43 4.59 37.01
CA ASP A 48 28.21 5.18 37.59
C ASP A 48 28.27 6.72 37.61
N SER A 49 29.44 7.31 37.88
CA SER A 49 29.63 8.77 37.90
C SER A 49 29.57 9.39 36.50
N VAL A 50 30.05 8.67 35.46
CA VAL A 50 29.91 9.09 34.06
C VAL A 50 28.43 9.05 33.67
N PHE A 51 27.73 7.95 33.94
CA PHE A 51 26.32 7.76 33.56
C PHE A 51 25.36 8.64 34.40
N ALA A 52 25.75 9.05 35.61
CA ALA A 52 25.04 10.07 36.37
C ALA A 52 25.06 11.46 35.70
N GLY A 53 25.95 11.68 34.72
CA GLY A 53 26.01 12.89 33.89
C GLY A 53 25.02 12.90 32.72
N TYR A 54 23.91 12.16 32.82
CA TYR A 54 22.86 12.13 31.80
C TYR A 54 22.26 13.52 31.54
N ASP A 55 21.64 13.67 30.37
CA ASP A 55 20.98 14.91 29.99
C ASP A 55 19.68 15.10 30.77
N LYS A 56 19.68 16.12 31.62
CA LYS A 56 18.55 16.39 32.51
C LYS A 56 17.31 16.84 31.74
N GLU A 57 17.45 17.57 30.65
CA GLU A 57 16.28 18.06 29.88
C GLU A 57 15.57 16.88 29.20
N LEU A 58 16.34 15.94 28.63
CA LEU A 58 15.80 14.70 28.07
C LEU A 58 15.12 13.83 29.12
N PHE A 59 15.71 13.70 30.32
CA PHE A 59 15.08 12.93 31.39
C PHE A 59 13.82 13.60 31.93
N ASP A 60 13.84 14.91 32.20
CA ASP A 60 12.70 15.64 32.75
C ASP A 60 11.51 15.67 31.77
N LYS A 61 11.78 15.76 30.45
CA LYS A 61 10.73 15.83 29.42
C LYS A 61 10.28 14.48 28.90
N PHE A 62 11.20 13.55 28.67
CA PHE A 62 10.96 12.29 27.94
C PHE A 62 11.29 11.04 28.77
N GLY A 63 11.74 11.18 30.02
CA GLY A 63 11.98 10.04 30.92
C GLY A 63 13.15 9.13 30.55
N VAL A 64 13.96 9.50 29.56
CA VAL A 64 15.06 8.68 29.04
C VAL A 64 16.40 9.11 29.62
N LEU A 65 17.23 8.15 30.02
CA LEU A 65 18.56 8.42 30.55
C LEU A 65 19.59 8.28 29.43
N LEU A 66 20.20 9.40 29.04
CA LEU A 66 21.17 9.43 27.94
C LEU A 66 22.39 10.27 28.29
N PHE A 67 23.58 9.72 28.05
CA PHE A 67 24.84 10.42 28.28
C PHE A 67 25.38 11.01 26.98
N LYS A 68 25.80 12.28 27.00
CA LYS A 68 26.44 12.92 25.84
C LYS A 68 27.89 12.44 25.69
N GLY A 69 28.11 11.45 24.82
CA GLY A 69 29.40 10.84 24.52
C GLY A 69 29.75 10.94 23.04
N GLU A 70 30.05 12.15 22.57
CA GLU A 70 30.31 12.45 21.15
C GLU A 70 31.39 11.56 20.51
N ASP A 71 32.43 11.22 21.29
CA ASP A 71 33.56 10.43 20.82
C ASP A 71 34.27 9.69 21.97
N LYS A 72 35.12 8.72 21.62
CA LYS A 72 35.87 7.91 22.57
C LYS A 72 36.83 8.72 23.44
N GLU A 73 37.47 9.76 22.92
CA GLU A 73 38.44 10.57 23.67
C GLU A 73 37.74 11.35 24.79
N THR A 74 36.58 11.94 24.49
CA THR A 74 35.76 12.67 25.48
C THR A 74 35.34 11.74 26.63
N VAL A 75 34.81 10.55 26.30
CA VAL A 75 34.39 9.56 27.29
C VAL A 75 35.58 9.03 28.11
N ILE A 76 36.72 8.74 27.46
CA ILE A 76 37.96 8.34 28.14
C ILE A 76 38.42 9.42 29.11
N SER A 77 38.39 10.69 28.70
CA SER A 77 38.81 11.81 29.54
C SER A 77 37.99 11.90 30.82
N GLN A 78 36.66 11.82 30.72
CA GLN A 78 35.75 11.85 31.87
C GLN A 78 35.92 10.63 32.78
N LEU A 79 35.97 9.42 32.19
CA LEU A 79 36.16 8.18 32.94
C LEU A 79 37.51 8.19 33.68
N ASN A 80 38.57 8.66 33.02
CA ASN A 80 39.90 8.78 33.62
C ASN A 80 39.94 9.79 34.77
N GLY A 81 39.18 10.90 34.67
CA GLY A 81 39.03 11.85 35.76
C GLY A 81 38.50 11.19 37.03
N TYR A 82 37.35 10.53 36.94
CA TYR A 82 36.76 9.83 38.08
C TYR A 82 37.61 8.65 38.58
N LEU A 83 38.21 7.89 37.65
CA LEU A 83 39.00 6.72 38.00
C LEU A 83 40.29 7.10 38.74
N LYS A 84 40.93 8.17 38.30
CA LYS A 84 42.12 8.71 38.97
C LYS A 84 41.78 9.17 40.38
N ASP A 85 40.66 9.87 40.55
CA ASP A 85 40.21 10.30 41.88
C ASP A 85 39.89 9.11 42.79
N ASN A 86 39.30 8.04 42.25
CA ASN A 86 38.95 6.85 43.03
C ASN A 86 40.16 5.97 43.41
N ILE A 87 41.22 5.94 42.58
CA ILE A 87 42.42 5.13 42.82
C ILE A 87 43.50 5.89 43.59
N GLU A 88 43.73 7.17 43.27
CA GLU A 88 44.83 7.95 43.84
C GLU A 88 44.47 8.65 45.16
N ASN A 89 43.19 9.00 45.41
CA ASN A 89 42.79 9.69 46.64
C ASN A 89 42.43 8.73 47.79
N THR A 90 43.26 7.73 48.05
CA THR A 90 43.08 6.86 49.22
C THR A 90 43.68 7.51 50.48
N THR A 91 42.86 7.71 51.52
CA THR A 91 43.34 8.23 52.80
C THR A 91 44.05 7.13 53.60
N GLY A 92 45.38 7.17 53.70
CA GLY A 92 46.15 6.25 54.55
C GLY A 92 47.37 5.63 53.85
N LEU A 93 47.77 4.43 54.31
CA LEU A 93 48.84 3.65 53.67
C LEU A 93 48.27 2.99 52.40
N ASP A 94 48.78 3.39 51.23
CA ASP A 94 48.46 2.72 49.97
C ASP A 94 49.09 1.32 49.93
N LEU A 95 48.29 0.33 50.30
CA LEU A 95 48.68 -1.08 50.38
C LEU A 95 48.91 -1.73 49.00
N TYR A 96 48.31 -1.18 47.96
CA TYR A 96 48.29 -1.78 46.64
C TYR A 96 49.26 -1.10 45.68
N GLU A 97 49.50 0.22 45.79
CA GLU A 97 50.33 1.03 44.89
C GLU A 97 50.01 0.76 43.42
N ILE A 98 48.76 1.02 43.07
CA ILE A 98 48.23 0.84 41.71
C ILE A 98 48.65 2.03 40.85
N GLU A 99 49.22 1.76 39.68
CA GLU A 99 49.51 2.78 38.67
C GLU A 99 48.65 2.51 37.44
N LEU A 100 47.76 3.45 37.10
CA LEU A 100 47.01 3.44 35.85
C LEU A 100 47.96 3.69 34.67
N LYS A 101 47.87 2.84 33.64
CA LYS A 101 48.62 3.00 32.38
C LYS A 101 47.75 3.55 31.26
N GLY A 102 46.47 3.20 31.24
CA GLY A 102 45.53 3.73 30.26
C GLY A 102 44.16 3.07 30.31
N ILE A 103 43.25 3.67 29.54
CA ILE A 103 41.89 3.18 29.30
C ILE A 103 41.76 2.96 27.80
N GLU A 104 41.30 1.79 27.39
CA GLU A 104 41.01 1.44 26.01
C GLU A 104 39.51 1.17 25.87
N LEU A 105 38.78 2.03 25.16
CA LEU A 105 37.37 1.78 24.86
C LEU A 105 37.24 0.83 23.66
N GLU A 106 36.62 -0.32 23.89
CA GLU A 106 36.30 -1.31 22.87
C GLU A 106 35.10 -0.83 22.05
N SER A 107 33.99 -0.50 22.70
CA SER A 107 32.77 0.01 22.07
C SER A 107 32.17 1.22 22.78
N LEU A 108 31.57 2.11 21.98
CA LEU A 108 30.56 3.06 22.41
C LEU A 108 29.29 2.69 21.66
N THR A 109 28.23 2.37 22.40
CA THR A 109 26.94 2.00 21.82
C THR A 109 26.05 3.23 21.80
N ASN A 110 25.78 3.78 20.61
CA ASN A 110 24.91 4.94 20.46
C ASN A 110 23.44 4.54 20.56
N ILE A 111 22.60 5.45 21.05
CA ILE A 111 21.14 5.23 21.17
C ILE A 111 20.45 4.94 19.82
N THR A 112 21.07 5.36 18.71
CA THR A 112 20.58 5.14 17.34
C THR A 112 21.02 3.82 16.71
N GLU A 113 21.81 3.01 17.42
CA GLU A 113 22.17 1.65 17.00
C GLU A 113 21.01 0.68 17.24
N TYR A 114 21.14 -0.55 16.71
CA TYR A 114 20.12 -1.60 16.80
C TYR A 114 18.72 -1.18 16.34
N GLY A 115 18.64 -0.40 15.25
CA GLY A 115 17.36 0.11 14.74
C GLY A 115 16.71 1.16 15.65
N GLY A 116 17.44 1.71 16.63
CA GLY A 116 16.86 2.61 17.62
C GLY A 116 16.07 1.89 18.72
N LEU A 117 16.19 0.57 18.85
CA LEU A 117 15.53 -0.18 19.92
C LEU A 117 16.05 0.16 21.32
N LEU A 118 17.24 0.72 21.44
CA LEU A 118 17.76 1.18 22.72
C LEU A 118 16.87 2.29 23.30
N TRP A 119 16.37 3.19 22.44
CA TRP A 119 15.36 4.18 22.80
C TRP A 119 14.07 3.52 23.28
N PHE A 120 13.64 2.47 22.58
CA PHE A 120 12.43 1.72 22.94
C PHE A 120 12.54 1.14 24.36
N GLU A 121 13.66 0.50 24.69
CA GLU A 121 13.87 -0.08 26.03
C GLU A 121 13.93 0.98 27.12
N GLU A 122 14.62 2.11 26.90
CA GLU A 122 14.66 3.21 27.87
C GLU A 122 13.27 3.78 28.16
N ALA A 123 12.51 4.08 27.09
CA ALA A 123 11.14 4.57 27.22
C ALA A 123 10.23 3.57 27.94
N VAL A 124 10.38 2.28 27.63
CA VAL A 124 9.63 1.20 28.29
C VAL A 124 10.03 1.05 29.75
N GLU A 125 11.32 1.12 30.09
CA GLU A 125 11.79 1.01 31.47
C GLU A 125 11.29 2.17 32.34
N TYR A 126 11.28 3.38 31.80
CA TYR A 126 10.67 4.55 32.44
C TYR A 126 9.18 4.32 32.73
N GLU A 127 8.43 3.85 31.74
CA GLU A 127 6.98 3.72 31.83
C GLU A 127 6.52 2.45 32.61
N LYS A 128 7.38 1.41 32.71
CA LYS A 128 7.10 0.17 33.47
C LYS A 128 6.71 0.43 34.92
N TYR A 129 7.27 1.45 35.56
CA TYR A 129 6.97 1.80 36.94
C TYR A 129 5.71 2.66 37.08
N ALA A 130 5.16 3.18 35.99
CA ALA A 130 4.03 4.10 35.99
C ALA A 130 2.66 3.42 35.94
N LYS A 131 2.48 2.27 35.25
CA LYS A 131 1.14 1.68 35.02
C LYS A 131 1.10 0.14 35.00
N VAL A 132 0.11 -0.44 35.69
CA VAL A 132 -0.29 -1.86 35.55
C VAL A 132 -1.29 -1.98 34.39
N ILE A 133 -0.89 -2.57 33.27
CA ILE A 133 -1.70 -2.57 32.04
C ILE A 133 -2.57 -3.84 31.94
N ASN A 134 -3.85 -3.73 32.29
CA ASN A 134 -4.91 -4.69 31.95
C ASN A 134 -5.64 -4.25 30.66
N MET A 135 -4.94 -4.15 29.52
CA MET A 135 -5.54 -3.70 28.25
C MET A 135 -5.28 -4.62 27.05
N ALA A 136 -4.44 -5.65 27.20
CA ALA A 136 -4.01 -6.50 26.07
C ALA A 136 -5.17 -7.22 25.35
N ALA A 137 -6.28 -7.51 26.02
CA ALA A 137 -7.39 -8.26 25.44
C ALA A 137 -8.18 -7.47 24.37
N ASP A 138 -8.26 -6.15 24.48
CA ASP A 138 -9.01 -5.32 23.52
C ASP A 138 -8.18 -4.99 22.27
N TYR A 139 -6.84 -5.03 22.37
CA TYR A 139 -5.92 -4.75 21.27
C TYR A 139 -5.67 -5.93 20.33
N LEU A 140 -5.82 -7.17 20.81
CA LEU A 140 -5.42 -8.40 20.10
C LEU A 140 -6.30 -8.78 18.90
N ASN A 141 -7.39 -8.06 18.63
CA ASN A 141 -8.31 -8.34 17.52
C ASN A 141 -8.17 -7.37 16.34
N ILE A 142 -7.15 -6.51 16.33
CA ILE A 142 -6.88 -5.60 15.21
C ILE A 142 -5.65 -6.15 14.47
N GLU A 143 -5.89 -6.82 13.35
CA GLU A 143 -4.83 -7.33 12.47
C GLU A 143 -4.22 -6.21 11.61
N ASP A 144 -3.09 -6.51 10.97
CA ASP A 144 -2.29 -5.56 10.19
C ASP A 144 -3.08 -5.00 9.00
N SER A 145 -3.68 -3.83 9.22
CA SER A 145 -4.62 -3.20 8.29
C SER A 145 -3.97 -2.49 7.10
N GLU A 146 -2.64 -2.30 7.09
CA GLU A 146 -1.96 -1.47 6.09
C GLU A 146 -1.90 -2.20 4.72
N GLU A 147 -1.49 -3.47 4.71
CA GLU A 147 -1.45 -4.31 3.50
C GLU A 147 -2.86 -4.57 2.94
N GLN A 148 -3.83 -4.83 3.82
CA GLN A 148 -5.22 -5.07 3.43
C GLN A 148 -5.89 -3.81 2.86
N THR A 149 -5.60 -2.62 3.40
CA THR A 149 -6.11 -1.34 2.87
C THR A 149 -5.55 -1.05 1.48
N GLU A 150 -4.27 -1.37 1.24
CA GLU A 150 -3.64 -1.22 -0.07
C GLU A 150 -4.26 -2.18 -1.10
N ALA A 151 -4.51 -3.44 -0.73
CA ALA A 151 -5.17 -4.43 -1.59
C ALA A 151 -6.57 -3.98 -2.02
N ILE A 152 -7.33 -3.35 -1.11
CA ILE A 152 -8.66 -2.82 -1.44
C ILE A 152 -8.55 -1.62 -2.40
N GLN A 153 -7.61 -0.71 -2.18
CA GLN A 153 -7.41 0.41 -3.10
C GLN A 153 -7.03 -0.07 -4.50
N LYS A 154 -6.11 -1.04 -4.60
CA LYS A 154 -5.73 -1.67 -5.87
C LYS A 154 -6.94 -2.34 -6.55
N THR A 155 -7.80 -3.01 -5.79
CA THR A 155 -9.07 -3.57 -6.27
C THR A 155 -9.96 -2.48 -6.89
N LEU A 156 -10.15 -1.35 -6.20
CA LEU A 156 -10.93 -0.21 -6.72
C LEU A 156 -10.30 0.44 -7.97
N ASP A 157 -8.98 0.42 -8.08
CA ASP A 157 -8.24 0.92 -9.24
C ASP A 157 -8.42 -0.01 -10.44
N GLU A 158 -8.25 -1.32 -10.27
CA GLU A 158 -8.45 -2.30 -11.34
C GLU A 158 -9.91 -2.35 -11.82
N MET A 159 -10.88 -2.27 -10.91
CA MET A 159 -12.30 -2.20 -11.29
C MET A 159 -12.65 -0.93 -12.06
N GLU A 160 -11.97 0.20 -11.80
CA GLU A 160 -12.11 1.41 -12.63
C GLU A 160 -11.58 1.17 -14.05
N GLN A 161 -10.44 0.50 -14.19
CA GLN A 161 -9.89 0.19 -15.51
C GLN A 161 -10.78 -0.77 -16.29
N ILE A 162 -11.37 -1.79 -15.64
CA ILE A 162 -12.37 -2.68 -16.25
C ILE A 162 -13.59 -1.89 -16.72
N SER A 163 -14.08 -0.96 -15.90
CA SER A 163 -15.18 -0.05 -16.27
C SER A 163 -14.83 0.78 -17.52
N ASP A 164 -13.62 1.35 -17.57
CA ASP A 164 -13.17 2.23 -18.66
C ASP A 164 -13.00 1.47 -19.97
N MET A 165 -12.45 0.27 -19.91
CA MET A 165 -12.37 -0.61 -21.08
C MET A 165 -13.75 -1.07 -21.55
N SER A 166 -14.67 -1.35 -20.63
CA SER A 166 -16.06 -1.69 -21.00
C SER A 166 -16.73 -0.53 -21.75
N GLU A 167 -16.49 0.72 -21.31
CA GLU A 167 -16.97 1.94 -21.99
C GLU A 167 -16.29 2.14 -23.34
N TYR A 168 -15.01 1.82 -23.44
CA TYR A 168 -14.26 1.91 -24.69
C TYR A 168 -14.71 0.88 -25.72
N ILE A 169 -14.88 -0.40 -25.33
CA ILE A 169 -15.42 -1.48 -26.16
C ILE A 169 -16.79 -1.08 -26.72
N ASP A 170 -17.67 -0.57 -25.87
CA ASP A 170 -18.99 -0.10 -26.28
C ASP A 170 -18.95 0.99 -27.36
N GLY A 171 -18.05 1.97 -27.23
CA GLY A 171 -17.84 2.97 -28.26
C GLY A 171 -17.36 2.37 -29.59
N ARG A 172 -16.47 1.36 -29.55
CA ARG A 172 -16.00 0.65 -30.75
C ARG A 172 -17.12 -0.17 -31.39
N LEU A 173 -17.94 -0.87 -30.60
CA LEU A 173 -19.09 -1.65 -31.07
C LEU A 173 -20.12 -0.77 -31.79
N GLN A 174 -20.40 0.43 -31.28
CA GLN A 174 -21.27 1.39 -31.97
C GLN A 174 -20.71 1.81 -33.33
N GLU A 175 -19.40 2.07 -33.42
CA GLU A 175 -18.76 2.34 -34.71
C GLU A 175 -18.85 1.13 -35.65
N MET A 176 -18.67 -0.09 -35.14
CA MET A 176 -18.83 -1.31 -35.93
C MET A 176 -20.25 -1.44 -36.48
N ILE A 177 -21.27 -1.23 -35.65
CA ILE A 177 -22.68 -1.22 -36.06
C ILE A 177 -22.92 -0.23 -37.20
N ALA A 178 -22.34 0.97 -37.10
CA ALA A 178 -22.46 1.98 -38.15
C ALA A 178 -21.78 1.57 -39.47
N LEU A 179 -20.64 0.88 -39.41
CA LEU A 179 -19.89 0.45 -40.61
C LEU A 179 -20.50 -0.81 -41.25
N VAL A 180 -21.10 -1.70 -40.45
CA VAL A 180 -21.77 -2.91 -40.97
C VAL A 180 -23.12 -2.54 -41.57
N TYR A 181 -23.97 -1.84 -40.81
CA TYR A 181 -25.38 -1.63 -41.14
C TYR A 181 -25.71 -0.23 -41.67
N GLY A 182 -24.79 0.71 -41.55
CA GLY A 182 -24.99 2.08 -42.03
C GLY A 182 -25.76 2.98 -41.06
N TYR A 183 -26.10 2.56 -39.84
CA TYR A 183 -26.84 3.41 -38.92
C TYR A 183 -26.01 4.60 -38.41
N GLU A 184 -26.65 5.74 -38.19
CA GLU A 184 -26.02 6.87 -37.48
C GLU A 184 -26.03 6.67 -35.96
N ILE A 185 -25.06 7.30 -35.29
CA ILE A 185 -24.93 7.26 -33.83
C ILE A 185 -25.28 8.66 -33.29
N ASN A 186 -26.37 8.74 -32.52
CA ASN A 186 -26.84 9.97 -31.89
C ASN A 186 -26.75 9.84 -30.36
N ASN A 187 -25.91 10.66 -29.72
CA ASN A 187 -25.67 10.63 -28.27
C ASN A 187 -25.35 9.22 -27.72
N GLY A 188 -24.52 8.46 -28.45
CA GLY A 188 -24.13 7.10 -28.08
C GLY A 188 -25.23 6.04 -28.27
N ARG A 189 -26.26 6.34 -29.08
CA ARG A 189 -27.33 5.41 -29.44
C ARG A 189 -27.41 5.25 -30.94
N VAL A 190 -27.79 4.05 -31.38
CA VAL A 190 -28.01 3.75 -32.79
C VAL A 190 -29.35 4.35 -33.24
N SER A 191 -29.31 5.26 -34.22
CA SER A 191 -30.49 5.83 -34.87
C SER A 191 -30.85 4.99 -36.09
N ILE A 192 -32.00 4.31 -36.03
CA ILE A 192 -32.44 3.39 -37.08
C ILE A 192 -33.07 4.14 -38.27
N ASN A 193 -33.33 5.44 -38.13
CA ASN A 193 -33.96 6.25 -39.18
C ASN A 193 -32.94 7.02 -40.05
N ASP A 194 -31.69 7.10 -39.61
CA ASP A 194 -30.63 7.89 -40.25
C ASP A 194 -29.50 6.98 -40.72
N PHE A 195 -29.04 7.15 -41.96
CA PHE A 195 -28.13 6.22 -42.62
C PHE A 195 -26.91 6.91 -43.25
N LYS A 196 -25.73 6.33 -43.02
CA LYS A 196 -24.47 6.67 -43.68
C LYS A 196 -24.34 5.95 -45.02
N ASP A 197 -23.58 6.53 -45.94
CA ASP A 197 -23.13 5.85 -47.15
C ASP A 197 -21.91 4.94 -46.86
N ASN A 198 -21.72 3.90 -47.68
CA ASN A 198 -20.55 2.99 -47.67
C ASN A 198 -20.48 2.05 -46.45
N TYR A 199 -21.58 1.36 -46.16
CA TYR A 199 -21.63 0.27 -45.18
C TYR A 199 -21.59 -1.10 -45.86
N ILE A 200 -21.14 -2.13 -45.13
CA ILE A 200 -20.82 -3.44 -45.72
C ILE A 200 -22.05 -4.12 -46.31
N ILE A 201 -23.15 -4.23 -45.56
CA ILE A 201 -24.33 -4.97 -46.05
C ILE A 201 -25.01 -4.31 -47.26
N GLN A 202 -24.56 -3.11 -47.66
CA GLN A 202 -25.04 -2.45 -48.87
C GLN A 202 -24.75 -3.26 -50.14
N LEU A 203 -23.68 -4.06 -50.16
CA LEU A 203 -23.26 -4.91 -51.28
C LEU A 203 -23.86 -6.33 -51.25
N ALA A 204 -24.66 -6.67 -50.22
CA ALA A 204 -25.22 -8.00 -50.06
C ALA A 204 -26.06 -8.42 -51.29
N LEU A 205 -25.98 -9.71 -51.65
CA LEU A 205 -26.81 -10.27 -52.71
C LEU A 205 -28.29 -10.25 -52.30
N LYS A 206 -29.15 -9.81 -53.20
CA LYS A 206 -30.60 -9.64 -52.95
C LYS A 206 -31.28 -10.91 -52.42
N ASP A 207 -30.83 -12.06 -52.89
CA ASP A 207 -31.38 -13.38 -52.58
C ASP A 207 -30.72 -14.02 -51.34
N LYS A 208 -29.64 -13.42 -50.80
CA LYS A 208 -28.91 -13.87 -49.60
C LYS A 208 -29.12 -12.96 -48.37
N ILE A 209 -30.16 -12.12 -48.37
CA ILE A 209 -30.52 -11.36 -47.17
C ILE A 209 -31.32 -12.29 -46.24
N TYR A 210 -30.63 -13.08 -45.40
CA TYR A 210 -31.25 -14.15 -44.62
C TYR A 210 -31.84 -13.73 -43.27
N ASN A 211 -31.42 -12.59 -42.69
CA ASN A 211 -31.99 -12.12 -41.43
C ASN A 211 -33.11 -11.09 -41.67
N ASP A 212 -34.34 -11.38 -41.25
CA ASP A 212 -35.51 -10.49 -41.36
C ASP A 212 -35.25 -9.10 -40.73
N ARG A 213 -34.36 -9.01 -39.72
CA ARG A 213 -33.94 -7.72 -39.15
C ARG A 213 -33.13 -6.87 -40.14
N TYR A 214 -32.32 -7.44 -41.03
CA TYR A 214 -31.58 -6.66 -42.05
C TYR A 214 -32.51 -6.03 -43.09
N ARG A 215 -33.62 -6.71 -43.38
CA ARG A 215 -34.60 -6.30 -44.40
C ARG A 215 -35.52 -5.18 -43.91
N MET A 216 -35.83 -5.14 -42.61
CA MET A 216 -36.70 -4.10 -42.01
C MET A 216 -36.07 -2.70 -41.98
N PHE A 217 -34.73 -2.61 -42.07
CA PHE A 217 -34.01 -1.40 -41.67
C PHE A 217 -32.98 -0.91 -42.70
N CYS A 218 -32.97 -1.43 -43.93
CA CYS A 218 -32.13 -0.92 -45.01
C CYS A 218 -33.00 -0.47 -46.19
N ASN A 219 -32.97 0.84 -46.50
CA ASN A 219 -33.80 1.42 -47.57
C ASN A 219 -33.04 1.62 -48.91
N LYS A 220 -31.72 1.46 -48.94
CA LYS A 220 -30.87 1.80 -50.11
C LYS A 220 -29.78 0.75 -50.37
N PHE A 221 -30.17 -0.36 -50.97
CA PHE A 221 -29.24 -1.40 -51.39
C PHE A 221 -28.49 -1.03 -52.68
N PHE A 222 -27.20 -1.34 -52.73
CA PHE A 222 -26.42 -1.36 -53.97
C PHE A 222 -26.19 -2.82 -54.34
N TYR A 223 -27.24 -3.43 -54.89
CA TYR A 223 -27.24 -4.86 -55.20
C TYR A 223 -26.15 -5.21 -56.21
N MET A 224 -25.18 -5.99 -55.75
CA MET A 224 -24.03 -6.43 -56.54
C MET A 224 -24.48 -7.14 -57.83
N ASP A 225 -25.48 -8.03 -57.74
CA ASP A 225 -26.01 -8.77 -58.88
C ASP A 225 -26.73 -7.86 -59.89
N GLU A 226 -27.45 -6.82 -59.44
CA GLU A 226 -28.11 -5.88 -60.34
C GLU A 226 -27.12 -5.02 -61.13
N GLN A 227 -26.00 -4.61 -60.52
CA GLN A 227 -24.96 -3.84 -61.22
C GLN A 227 -24.21 -4.69 -62.24
N LEU A 228 -23.82 -5.92 -61.86
CA LEU A 228 -23.17 -6.86 -62.78
C LEU A 228 -24.08 -7.16 -64.00
N LYS A 229 -25.37 -7.41 -63.79
CA LYS A 229 -26.35 -7.61 -64.87
C LYS A 229 -26.43 -6.39 -65.81
N LYS A 230 -26.45 -5.17 -65.27
CA LYS A 230 -26.47 -3.93 -66.09
C LYS A 230 -25.20 -3.76 -66.92
N ILE A 231 -24.03 -4.05 -66.35
CA ILE A 231 -22.74 -4.02 -67.07
C ILE A 231 -22.80 -5.00 -68.25
N LYS A 232 -23.27 -6.24 -68.04
CA LYS A 232 -23.44 -7.24 -69.12
C LYS A 232 -24.36 -6.74 -70.24
N ILE A 233 -25.52 -6.17 -69.89
CA ILE A 233 -26.49 -5.67 -70.87
C ILE A 233 -25.86 -4.56 -71.72
N TYR A 234 -25.20 -3.58 -71.12
CA TYR A 234 -24.57 -2.49 -71.87
C TYR A 234 -23.45 -2.98 -72.80
N MET A 235 -22.67 -3.99 -72.40
CA MET A 235 -21.67 -4.60 -73.28
C MET A 235 -22.32 -5.36 -74.45
N ALA A 236 -23.40 -6.10 -74.21
CA ALA A 236 -24.14 -6.82 -75.26
C ALA A 236 -24.81 -5.87 -76.28
N ASP A 237 -25.28 -4.72 -75.83
CA ASP A 237 -25.90 -3.67 -76.66
C ASP A 237 -24.88 -2.74 -77.34
N ASN A 238 -23.58 -3.03 -77.26
CA ASN A 238 -22.47 -2.21 -77.78
C ASN A 238 -22.40 -0.77 -77.19
N GLN A 239 -22.92 -0.56 -75.97
CA GLN A 239 -22.87 0.72 -75.25
C GLN A 239 -21.63 0.80 -74.34
N TYR A 240 -20.44 0.70 -74.94
CA TYR A 240 -19.17 0.56 -74.21
C TYR A 240 -18.87 1.71 -73.23
N ASP A 241 -19.13 2.96 -73.61
CA ASP A 241 -18.89 4.11 -72.71
C ASP A 241 -19.76 4.04 -71.44
N LYS A 242 -21.00 3.53 -71.55
CA LYS A 242 -21.88 3.36 -70.38
C LYS A 242 -21.44 2.18 -69.52
N ALA A 243 -20.99 1.09 -70.15
CA ALA A 243 -20.44 -0.05 -69.44
C ALA A 243 -19.17 0.34 -68.66
N GLU A 244 -18.27 1.11 -69.27
CA GLU A 244 -17.01 1.54 -68.65
C GLU A 244 -17.24 2.50 -67.48
N ASN A 245 -18.13 3.48 -67.63
CA ASN A 245 -18.51 4.37 -66.52
C ASN A 245 -19.13 3.59 -65.35
N LEU A 246 -19.95 2.58 -65.62
CA LEU A 246 -20.57 1.75 -64.59
C LEU A 246 -19.57 0.81 -63.91
N LYS A 247 -18.60 0.27 -64.66
CA LYS A 247 -17.47 -0.49 -64.09
C LYS A 247 -16.65 0.37 -63.14
N LEU A 248 -16.34 1.60 -63.53
CA LEU A 248 -15.59 2.54 -62.69
C LEU A 248 -16.35 2.91 -61.41
N ASP A 249 -17.67 3.17 -61.50
CA ASP A 249 -18.52 3.43 -60.32
C ASP A 249 -18.58 2.20 -59.38
N PHE A 250 -18.75 1.01 -59.96
CA PHE A 250 -18.76 -0.24 -59.21
C PHE A 250 -17.42 -0.50 -58.52
N GLU A 251 -16.30 -0.33 -59.23
CA GLU A 251 -14.96 -0.45 -58.66
C GLU A 251 -14.71 0.56 -57.53
N ASN A 252 -15.10 1.82 -57.70
CA ASN A 252 -15.00 2.83 -56.65
C ASN A 252 -15.81 2.42 -55.41
N LYS A 253 -16.99 1.83 -55.61
CA LYS A 253 -17.81 1.32 -54.51
C LYS A 253 -17.14 0.15 -53.78
N LEU A 254 -16.59 -0.82 -54.49
CA LEU A 254 -15.83 -1.93 -53.91
C LEU A 254 -14.65 -1.41 -53.08
N ASN A 255 -13.88 -0.46 -53.61
CA ASN A 255 -12.75 0.15 -52.91
C ASN A 255 -13.16 0.86 -51.61
N ASN A 256 -14.30 1.56 -51.60
CA ASN A 256 -14.84 2.19 -50.40
C ASN A 256 -15.24 1.15 -49.34
N ILE A 257 -15.84 0.02 -49.75
CA ILE A 257 -16.19 -1.07 -48.82
C ILE A 257 -14.95 -1.80 -48.31
N ILE A 258 -13.94 -2.03 -49.15
CA ILE A 258 -12.64 -2.57 -48.71
C ILE A 258 -11.99 -1.66 -47.67
N SER A 259 -12.04 -0.34 -47.85
CA SER A 259 -11.58 0.62 -46.84
C SER A 259 -12.38 0.53 -45.54
N THR A 260 -13.68 0.25 -45.63
CA THR A 260 -14.57 0.07 -44.48
C THR A 260 -14.25 -1.22 -43.72
N ILE A 261 -13.99 -2.32 -44.44
CA ILE A 261 -13.54 -3.59 -43.86
C ILE A 261 -12.22 -3.39 -43.11
N LYS A 262 -11.21 -2.73 -43.72
CA LYS A 262 -9.93 -2.46 -43.04
C LYS A 262 -10.11 -1.67 -41.73
N ARG A 263 -11.05 -0.72 -41.71
CA ARG A 263 -11.40 0.01 -40.49
C ARG A 263 -12.05 -0.91 -39.46
N LEU A 264 -12.97 -1.79 -39.86
CA LEU A 264 -13.56 -2.78 -38.96
C LEU A 264 -12.52 -3.74 -38.39
N GLU A 265 -11.58 -4.24 -39.19
CA GLU A 265 -10.48 -5.10 -38.72
C GLU A 265 -9.66 -4.39 -37.63
N THR A 266 -9.40 -3.10 -37.80
CA THR A 266 -8.71 -2.28 -36.78
C THR A 266 -9.56 -2.17 -35.50
N LEU A 267 -10.86 -1.92 -35.63
CA LEU A 267 -11.77 -1.80 -34.49
C LEU A 267 -11.92 -3.14 -33.73
N LEU A 268 -12.00 -4.26 -34.45
CA LEU A 268 -12.06 -5.60 -33.88
C LEU A 268 -10.79 -5.96 -33.12
N GLY A 269 -9.61 -5.67 -33.68
CA GLY A 269 -8.35 -5.86 -32.97
C GLY A 269 -8.32 -5.10 -31.64
N ILE A 270 -8.76 -3.84 -31.64
CA ILE A 270 -8.89 -3.04 -30.41
C ILE A 270 -9.86 -3.69 -29.40
N VAL A 271 -11.03 -4.14 -29.84
CA VAL A 271 -12.00 -4.81 -28.96
C VAL A 271 -11.40 -6.11 -28.39
N GLY A 272 -10.71 -6.90 -29.23
CA GLY A 272 -10.03 -8.13 -28.83
C GLY A 272 -8.94 -7.89 -27.78
N ASP A 273 -8.10 -6.87 -27.98
CA ASP A 273 -7.06 -6.48 -27.03
C ASP A 273 -7.67 -6.04 -25.68
N CYS A 274 -8.73 -5.23 -25.71
CA CYS A 274 -9.43 -4.81 -24.49
C CYS A 274 -10.07 -5.98 -23.74
N CYS A 275 -10.62 -6.98 -24.44
CA CYS A 275 -11.12 -8.20 -23.80
C CYS A 275 -10.01 -8.89 -23.01
N THR A 276 -8.85 -9.12 -23.63
CA THR A 276 -7.70 -9.78 -22.99
C THR A 276 -7.16 -8.99 -21.80
N GLU A 277 -7.16 -7.66 -21.89
CA GLU A 277 -6.76 -6.80 -20.77
C GLU A 277 -7.79 -6.87 -19.63
N ILE A 278 -9.09 -6.88 -19.91
CA ILE A 278 -10.14 -7.10 -18.88
C ILE A 278 -9.93 -8.44 -18.17
N GLU A 279 -9.65 -9.50 -18.93
CA GLU A 279 -9.41 -10.84 -18.38
C GLU A 279 -8.19 -10.85 -17.43
N THR A 280 -7.11 -10.17 -17.83
CA THR A 280 -5.89 -10.01 -17.00
C THR A 280 -6.17 -9.22 -15.72
N ARG A 281 -6.94 -8.14 -15.81
CA ARG A 281 -7.28 -7.32 -14.64
C ARG A 281 -8.23 -8.02 -13.69
N ALA A 282 -9.16 -8.83 -14.20
CA ALA A 282 -10.00 -9.67 -13.36
C ALA A 282 -9.15 -10.67 -12.53
N ASP A 283 -8.04 -11.17 -13.09
CA ASP A 283 -7.04 -11.96 -12.34
C ASP A 283 -6.35 -11.16 -11.24
N ASN A 284 -5.90 -9.93 -11.53
CA ASN A 284 -5.31 -9.05 -10.51
C ASN A 284 -6.29 -8.77 -9.36
N VAL A 285 -7.54 -8.43 -9.70
CA VAL A 285 -8.60 -8.20 -8.71
C VAL A 285 -8.81 -9.44 -7.84
N LYS A 286 -8.87 -10.63 -8.45
CA LYS A 286 -9.01 -11.89 -7.71
C LYS A 286 -7.86 -12.10 -6.71
N GLN A 287 -6.63 -11.79 -7.12
CA GLN A 287 -5.47 -11.86 -6.24
C GLN A 287 -5.63 -10.90 -5.05
N TYR A 288 -5.91 -9.62 -5.30
CA TYR A 288 -6.03 -8.61 -4.24
C TYR A 288 -7.19 -8.88 -3.28
N VAL A 289 -8.34 -9.36 -3.79
CA VAL A 289 -9.49 -9.76 -2.95
C VAL A 289 -9.13 -10.97 -2.08
N THR A 290 -8.30 -11.89 -2.59
CA THR A 290 -7.80 -13.03 -1.82
C THR A 290 -6.78 -12.61 -0.74
N GLU A 291 -5.96 -11.60 -1.01
CA GLU A 291 -5.05 -11.00 -0.01
C GLU A 291 -5.85 -10.29 1.11
N ALA A 292 -6.99 -9.70 0.78
CA ALA A 292 -7.91 -9.07 1.75
C ALA A 292 -8.92 -10.05 2.38
N LYS A 293 -8.71 -11.36 2.27
CA LYS A 293 -9.68 -12.39 2.66
C LYS A 293 -10.04 -12.35 4.15
N ASP A 294 -9.07 -12.14 5.03
CA ASP A 294 -9.30 -12.12 6.48
C ASP A 294 -10.23 -10.97 6.90
N LEU A 295 -10.21 -9.89 6.12
CA LEU A 295 -11.08 -8.71 6.27
C LEU A 295 -12.48 -8.95 5.70
N LEU A 296 -12.57 -9.53 4.50
CA LEU A 296 -13.82 -9.69 3.76
C LEU A 296 -14.63 -10.93 4.17
N GLY A 297 -13.97 -11.94 4.74
CA GLY A 297 -14.56 -13.24 5.07
C GLY A 297 -14.65 -14.20 3.87
N ASP A 298 -14.67 -15.50 4.17
CA ASP A 298 -14.64 -16.59 3.18
C ASP A 298 -15.74 -16.47 2.11
N GLU A 299 -17.00 -16.37 2.53
CA GLU A 299 -18.16 -16.40 1.64
C GLU A 299 -18.16 -15.26 0.62
N ILE A 300 -17.76 -14.06 1.06
CA ILE A 300 -17.74 -12.87 0.21
C ILE A 300 -16.56 -12.94 -0.76
N THR A 301 -15.39 -13.33 -0.25
CA THR A 301 -14.20 -13.54 -1.07
C THR A 301 -14.50 -14.54 -2.18
N GLU A 302 -15.12 -15.68 -1.85
CA GLU A 302 -15.47 -16.71 -2.82
C GLU A 302 -16.50 -16.22 -3.85
N SER A 303 -17.56 -15.52 -3.40
CA SER A 303 -18.57 -14.98 -4.32
C SER A 303 -17.98 -13.94 -5.27
N PHE A 304 -17.17 -13.00 -4.78
CA PHE A 304 -16.54 -11.98 -5.61
C PHE A 304 -15.56 -12.61 -6.61
N CYS A 305 -14.73 -13.56 -6.16
CA CYS A 305 -13.80 -14.29 -7.01
C CYS A 305 -14.52 -15.10 -8.10
N THR A 306 -15.72 -15.62 -7.82
CA THR A 306 -16.55 -16.32 -8.81
C THR A 306 -17.02 -15.38 -9.93
N GLU A 307 -17.40 -14.15 -9.59
CA GLU A 307 -17.75 -13.13 -10.60
C GLU A 307 -16.51 -12.73 -11.42
N MET A 308 -15.33 -12.61 -10.79
CA MET A 308 -14.07 -12.35 -11.50
C MET A 308 -13.68 -13.48 -12.43
N ASP A 309 -13.82 -14.74 -12.01
CA ASP A 309 -13.56 -15.90 -12.89
C ASP A 309 -14.53 -15.93 -14.09
N SER A 310 -15.76 -15.45 -13.91
CA SER A 310 -16.71 -15.29 -15.01
C SER A 310 -16.28 -14.17 -15.98
N LEU A 311 -15.73 -13.06 -15.46
CA LEU A 311 -15.16 -11.98 -16.29
C LEU A 311 -13.90 -12.40 -17.07
N LYS A 312 -13.17 -13.43 -16.64
CA LYS A 312 -12.05 -13.99 -17.43
C LYS A 312 -12.48 -14.63 -18.76
N ASN A 313 -13.78 -14.82 -18.96
CA ASN A 313 -14.33 -15.27 -20.23
C ASN A 313 -15.07 -14.12 -20.94
N TYR A 314 -14.60 -12.88 -20.79
CA TYR A 314 -15.27 -11.68 -21.33
C TYR A 314 -15.54 -11.80 -22.84
N ARG A 315 -14.60 -12.40 -23.58
CA ARG A 315 -14.77 -12.67 -25.01
C ARG A 315 -15.97 -13.59 -25.32
N GLU A 316 -16.18 -14.64 -24.54
CA GLU A 316 -17.34 -15.53 -24.70
C GLU A 316 -18.64 -14.81 -24.29
N ILE A 317 -18.61 -13.96 -23.26
CA ILE A 317 -19.77 -13.13 -22.89
C ILE A 317 -20.18 -12.22 -24.05
N LEU A 318 -19.22 -11.56 -24.72
CA LEU A 318 -19.50 -10.76 -25.91
C LEU A 318 -20.04 -11.59 -27.06
N LYS A 319 -19.50 -12.79 -27.28
CA LYS A 319 -19.98 -13.71 -28.32
C LYS A 319 -21.44 -14.11 -28.13
N GLU A 320 -21.85 -14.43 -26.90
CA GLU A 320 -23.22 -14.82 -26.61
C GLU A 320 -24.22 -13.64 -26.69
N ASN A 321 -23.79 -12.43 -26.32
CA ASN A 321 -24.69 -11.30 -26.11
C ASN A 321 -24.66 -10.24 -27.22
N VAL A 322 -23.54 -10.12 -27.94
CA VAL A 322 -23.27 -9.00 -28.87
C VAL A 322 -22.85 -9.50 -30.25
N CYS A 323 -21.64 -10.06 -30.39
CA CYS A 323 -21.11 -10.54 -31.66
C CYS A 323 -19.96 -11.53 -31.45
N ASP A 324 -19.89 -12.56 -32.29
CA ASP A 324 -18.78 -13.51 -32.30
C ASP A 324 -17.56 -12.90 -33.02
N ILE A 325 -16.60 -12.38 -32.26
CA ILE A 325 -15.40 -11.69 -32.77
C ILE A 325 -14.63 -12.57 -33.76
N LEU A 326 -14.45 -13.87 -33.46
CA LEU A 326 -13.66 -14.77 -34.30
C LEU A 326 -14.35 -15.04 -35.64
N THR A 327 -15.66 -15.32 -35.60
CA THR A 327 -16.46 -15.51 -36.81
C THR A 327 -16.50 -14.22 -37.64
N PHE A 328 -16.57 -13.07 -36.97
CA PHE A 328 -16.56 -11.75 -37.61
C PHE A 328 -15.25 -11.50 -38.36
N GLU A 329 -14.10 -11.73 -37.72
CA GLU A 329 -12.77 -11.58 -38.32
C GLU A 329 -12.60 -12.49 -39.56
N GLN A 330 -12.96 -13.77 -39.44
CA GLN A 330 -12.87 -14.73 -40.55
C GLN A 330 -13.73 -14.32 -41.75
N THR A 331 -14.92 -13.78 -41.47
CA THR A 331 -15.84 -13.30 -42.51
C THR A 331 -15.26 -12.07 -43.21
N LEU A 332 -14.73 -11.10 -42.46
CA LEU A 332 -14.07 -9.92 -43.05
C LEU A 332 -12.87 -10.29 -43.92
N GLU A 333 -12.03 -11.23 -43.48
CA GLU A 333 -10.87 -11.68 -44.26
C GLU A 333 -11.30 -12.29 -45.59
N THR A 334 -12.30 -13.18 -45.55
CA THR A 334 -12.84 -13.86 -46.72
C THR A 334 -13.49 -12.87 -47.69
N ASP A 335 -14.39 -12.03 -47.18
CA ASP A 335 -15.11 -11.03 -47.97
C ASP A 335 -14.16 -10.00 -48.59
N LYS A 336 -13.14 -9.55 -47.85
CA LYS A 336 -12.13 -8.62 -48.36
C LYS A 336 -11.36 -9.21 -49.55
N ALA A 337 -10.96 -10.49 -49.46
CA ALA A 337 -10.26 -11.17 -50.54
C ALA A 337 -11.12 -11.23 -51.81
N ILE A 338 -12.40 -11.59 -51.66
CA ILE A 338 -13.38 -11.62 -52.76
C ILE A 338 -13.52 -10.24 -53.39
N LEU A 339 -13.73 -9.18 -52.60
CA LEU A 339 -13.93 -7.83 -53.12
C LEU A 339 -12.69 -7.29 -53.88
N ILE A 340 -11.47 -7.63 -53.42
CA ILE A 340 -10.22 -7.26 -54.10
C ILE A 340 -10.15 -7.93 -55.48
N GLU A 341 -10.43 -9.24 -55.52
CA GLU A 341 -10.43 -10.01 -56.77
C GLU A 341 -11.50 -9.49 -57.74
N MET A 342 -12.71 -9.26 -57.25
CA MET A 342 -13.82 -8.68 -58.02
C MET A 342 -13.47 -7.31 -58.62
N GLY A 343 -12.86 -6.42 -57.84
CA GLY A 343 -12.43 -5.10 -58.35
C GLY A 343 -11.45 -5.23 -59.52
N SER A 344 -10.48 -6.15 -59.41
CA SER A 344 -9.50 -6.40 -60.46
C SER A 344 -10.13 -6.95 -61.74
N LEU A 345 -11.14 -7.82 -61.63
CA LEU A 345 -11.83 -8.43 -62.76
C LEU A 345 -12.80 -7.44 -63.42
N VAL A 346 -13.54 -6.65 -62.66
CA VAL A 346 -14.46 -5.64 -63.19
C VAL A 346 -13.72 -4.65 -64.08
N ARG A 347 -12.53 -4.20 -63.65
CA ARG A 347 -11.68 -3.28 -64.41
C ARG A 347 -11.24 -3.86 -65.76
N ASN A 348 -10.93 -5.16 -65.82
CA ASN A 348 -10.34 -5.79 -67.01
C ASN A 348 -11.34 -6.60 -67.85
N MET A 349 -12.60 -6.70 -67.41
CA MET A 349 -13.64 -7.52 -68.04
C MET A 349 -13.81 -7.19 -69.51
N SER A 350 -13.66 -8.20 -70.37
CA SER A 350 -13.71 -8.05 -71.83
C SER A 350 -14.72 -8.98 -72.51
N ASP A 351 -15.07 -10.10 -71.87
CA ASP A 351 -15.92 -11.13 -72.47
C ASP A 351 -16.94 -11.77 -71.49
N GLU A 352 -17.70 -12.75 -72.00
CA GLU A 352 -18.71 -13.47 -71.21
C GLU A 352 -18.10 -14.44 -70.19
N THR A 353 -16.84 -14.86 -70.38
CA THR A 353 -16.10 -15.72 -69.44
C THR A 353 -15.78 -14.93 -68.17
N ASP A 354 -15.26 -13.71 -68.32
CA ASP A 354 -14.97 -12.79 -67.20
C ASP A 354 -16.24 -12.49 -66.39
N TYR A 355 -17.37 -12.30 -67.07
CA TYR A 355 -18.67 -12.09 -66.41
C TYR A 355 -19.13 -13.32 -65.61
N LYS A 356 -19.01 -14.54 -66.17
CA LYS A 356 -19.38 -15.77 -65.46
C LYS A 356 -18.53 -15.95 -64.21
N TYR A 357 -17.23 -15.72 -64.32
CA TYR A 357 -16.32 -15.82 -63.18
C TYR A 357 -16.65 -14.79 -62.09
N LEU A 358 -16.97 -13.55 -62.46
CA LEU A 358 -17.43 -12.54 -61.51
C LEU A 358 -18.73 -12.90 -60.80
N MET A 359 -19.66 -13.54 -61.49
CA MET A 359 -20.88 -14.05 -60.85
C MET A 359 -20.55 -15.16 -59.85
N GLU A 360 -19.70 -16.12 -60.20
CA GLU A 360 -19.25 -17.19 -59.29
C GLU A 360 -18.54 -16.61 -58.04
N LEU A 361 -17.64 -15.64 -58.22
CA LEU A 361 -16.99 -14.95 -57.10
C LEU A 361 -17.98 -14.19 -56.22
N SER A 362 -18.96 -13.52 -56.84
CA SER A 362 -19.98 -12.77 -56.11
C SER A 362 -20.85 -13.67 -55.21
N GLU A 363 -21.03 -14.93 -55.59
CA GLU A 363 -21.75 -15.92 -54.77
C GLU A 363 -20.98 -16.26 -53.49
N GLY A 364 -19.66 -16.11 -53.45
CA GLY A 364 -18.85 -16.34 -52.25
C GLY A 364 -18.96 -15.24 -51.19
N TYR A 365 -19.39 -14.03 -51.57
CA TYR A 365 -19.53 -12.90 -50.67
C TYR A 365 -20.78 -13.07 -49.80
N ASP A 366 -20.59 -13.26 -48.49
CA ASP A 366 -21.64 -13.59 -47.54
C ASP A 366 -21.42 -12.89 -46.20
N CYS A 367 -22.25 -11.88 -45.93
CA CYS A 367 -22.13 -11.05 -44.74
C CYS A 367 -22.75 -11.68 -43.48
N ASP A 368 -23.22 -12.94 -43.54
CA ASP A 368 -23.93 -13.57 -42.42
C ASP A 368 -23.10 -13.62 -41.12
N GLY A 369 -21.78 -13.82 -41.22
CA GLY A 369 -20.88 -13.82 -40.06
C GLY A 369 -20.60 -12.44 -39.45
N LEU A 370 -21.12 -11.35 -40.04
CA LEU A 370 -20.96 -9.98 -39.55
C LEU A 370 -22.13 -9.53 -38.65
N ALA A 371 -22.94 -10.47 -38.16
CA ALA A 371 -24.09 -10.19 -37.33
C ALA A 371 -23.71 -9.56 -35.97
N ILE A 372 -24.31 -8.41 -35.63
CA ILE A 372 -24.21 -7.77 -34.32
C ILE A 372 -25.62 -7.67 -33.73
N ASN A 373 -25.78 -8.13 -32.50
CA ASN A 373 -26.99 -7.91 -31.73
C ASN A 373 -27.10 -6.44 -31.31
N ILE A 374 -27.99 -5.71 -31.98
CA ILE A 374 -28.18 -4.27 -31.76
C ILE A 374 -29.25 -3.94 -30.72
N ASP A 375 -29.98 -4.92 -30.18
CA ASP A 375 -31.13 -4.68 -29.29
C ASP A 375 -30.74 -3.85 -28.06
N ASN A 376 -29.56 -4.13 -27.50
CA ASN A 376 -28.98 -3.42 -26.36
C ASN A 376 -28.58 -1.97 -26.65
N PHE A 377 -28.36 -1.63 -27.93
CA PHE A 377 -27.94 -0.29 -28.36
C PHE A 377 -29.12 0.63 -28.72
N ILE A 378 -30.30 0.05 -28.96
CA ILE A 378 -31.53 0.77 -29.34
C ILE A 378 -32.26 1.30 -28.10
N GLN A 379 -32.42 0.48 -27.06
CA GLN A 379 -33.29 0.80 -25.91
C GLN A 379 -32.57 1.44 -24.71
N ARG A 380 -31.34 1.90 -24.90
CA ARG A 380 -30.40 2.14 -23.80
C ARG A 380 -30.63 3.45 -23.03
N LYS A 381 -30.63 3.40 -21.69
CA LYS A 381 -30.40 4.56 -20.81
C LYS A 381 -29.00 4.43 -20.20
N LYS A 382 -28.03 5.20 -20.70
CA LYS A 382 -26.70 5.25 -20.08
C LYS A 382 -26.81 6.03 -18.77
N GLY A 383 -26.53 5.38 -17.64
CA GLY A 383 -26.39 6.05 -16.34
C GLY A 383 -25.15 6.93 -16.31
N ASN A 384 -25.15 7.98 -15.48
CA ASN A 384 -23.93 8.74 -15.20
C ASN A 384 -22.87 7.80 -14.59
N ASN A 385 -21.59 8.10 -14.80
CA ASN A 385 -20.49 7.33 -14.22
C ASN A 385 -20.34 7.65 -12.72
N LEU A 386 -21.30 7.17 -11.94
CA LEU A 386 -21.44 7.41 -10.51
C LEU A 386 -20.29 6.79 -9.73
N PHE A 387 -19.81 5.62 -10.14
CA PHE A 387 -18.63 4.97 -9.56
C PHE A 387 -17.42 5.90 -9.56
N LYS A 388 -17.08 6.51 -10.71
CA LYS A 388 -16.00 7.50 -10.79
C LYS A 388 -16.24 8.73 -9.92
N SER A 389 -17.50 9.18 -9.86
CA SER A 389 -17.87 10.34 -9.05
C SER A 389 -17.64 10.05 -7.56
N LEU A 390 -18.10 8.91 -7.07
CA LEU A 390 -17.89 8.45 -5.70
C LEU A 390 -16.40 8.23 -5.39
N LYS A 391 -15.67 7.51 -6.25
CA LYS A 391 -14.23 7.28 -6.09
C LYS A 391 -13.43 8.59 -6.02
N LYS A 392 -13.76 9.56 -6.87
CA LYS A 392 -13.12 10.89 -6.84
C LYS A 392 -13.40 11.61 -5.53
N LEU A 393 -14.63 11.55 -5.02
CA LEU A 393 -14.98 12.18 -3.75
C LEU A 393 -14.29 11.48 -2.57
N PHE A 394 -14.14 10.15 -2.60
CA PHE A 394 -13.38 9.41 -1.60
C PHE A 394 -11.87 9.69 -1.65
N SER A 395 -11.31 10.04 -2.81
CA SER A 395 -9.87 10.34 -2.95
C SER A 395 -9.53 11.81 -2.73
N GLN A 396 -10.50 12.73 -2.79
CA GLN A 396 -10.28 14.16 -2.68
C GLN A 396 -11.09 14.75 -1.52
N GLY A 397 -10.40 15.35 -0.56
CA GLY A 397 -11.07 16.15 0.47
C GLY A 397 -11.68 15.35 1.62
N ILE A 398 -11.23 14.12 1.88
CA ILE A 398 -11.69 13.31 3.02
C ILE A 398 -11.63 14.12 4.33
N LEU A 399 -10.52 14.83 4.60
CA LEU A 399 -10.41 15.67 5.79
C LEU A 399 -11.52 16.72 5.87
N GLY A 400 -11.91 17.32 4.74
CA GLY A 400 -13.02 18.27 4.69
C GLY A 400 -14.39 17.65 5.00
N LEU A 401 -14.55 16.34 4.85
CA LEU A 401 -15.77 15.62 5.18
C LEU A 401 -15.84 15.22 6.66
N VAL A 402 -14.69 14.90 7.27
CA VAL A 402 -14.64 14.33 8.62
C VAL A 402 -14.24 15.30 9.73
N LEU A 403 -13.68 16.47 9.40
CA LEU A 403 -13.32 17.42 10.44
C LEU A 403 -14.56 18.05 11.09
N PRO A 404 -14.54 18.26 12.42
CA PRO A 404 -15.61 18.98 13.11
C PRO A 404 -15.79 20.40 12.57
N GLU A 405 -17.01 20.93 12.62
CA GLU A 405 -17.29 22.28 12.16
C GLU A 405 -16.48 23.32 12.95
N GLY A 406 -15.76 24.18 12.22
CA GLY A 406 -14.93 25.25 12.82
C GLY A 406 -13.50 24.85 13.14
N ASP A 407 -13.13 23.58 13.04
CA ASP A 407 -11.74 23.13 13.21
C ASP A 407 -10.89 23.48 11.98
N THR A 408 -9.63 23.86 12.24
CA THR A 408 -8.64 24.16 11.18
C THR A 408 -7.49 23.16 11.24
N ILE A 409 -7.11 22.62 10.08
CA ILE A 409 -5.97 21.71 9.95
C ILE A 409 -4.67 22.48 10.21
N SER A 410 -3.78 21.89 11.03
CA SER A 410 -2.43 22.42 11.22
C SER A 410 -1.62 22.42 9.91
N GLY A 411 -1.00 23.57 9.61
CA GLY A 411 -0.06 23.74 8.50
C GLY A 411 1.41 23.52 8.89
N ARG A 412 1.69 23.00 10.09
CA ARG A 412 3.07 22.73 10.52
C ARG A 412 3.65 21.56 9.72
N HIS A 413 4.97 21.60 9.56
CA HIS A 413 5.69 20.60 8.80
C HIS A 413 7.14 20.52 9.29
N ILE A 414 7.78 19.38 8.99
CA ILE A 414 9.20 19.14 9.24
C ILE A 414 9.97 19.55 8.00
N SER A 415 10.95 20.45 8.15
CA SER A 415 11.81 20.90 7.04
C SER A 415 13.18 20.22 7.02
N GLN A 416 13.58 19.56 8.12
CA GLN A 416 14.88 18.90 8.24
C GLN A 416 14.92 17.60 7.42
N THR A 417 16.04 17.37 6.74
CA THR A 417 16.27 16.16 5.94
C THR A 417 17.19 15.14 6.60
N LYS A 418 17.91 15.55 7.65
CA LYS A 418 18.75 14.67 8.48
C LYS A 418 18.12 14.57 9.86
N LEU A 419 17.41 13.48 10.07
CA LEU A 419 16.76 13.13 11.31
C LEU A 419 17.16 11.70 11.72
N PRO A 420 17.07 11.34 13.00
CA PRO A 420 17.38 9.99 13.52
C PRO A 420 16.94 8.86 12.60
N SER A 421 15.69 8.85 12.13
CA SER A 421 15.13 7.86 11.20
C SER A 421 15.92 7.68 9.89
N THR A 422 16.68 8.67 9.46
CA THR A 422 17.51 8.62 8.23
C THR A 422 18.90 8.02 8.46
N TYR A 423 19.33 7.87 9.71
CA TYR A 423 20.72 7.52 10.03
C TYR A 423 20.89 6.53 11.19
N ILE A 424 19.80 5.92 11.68
CA ILE A 424 19.85 4.73 12.53
C ILE A 424 20.64 3.60 11.87
N THR A 425 21.25 2.74 12.68
CA THR A 425 22.04 1.60 12.21
C THR A 425 21.60 0.31 12.88
N GLY A 426 21.78 -0.83 12.22
CA GLY A 426 21.37 -2.15 12.73
C GLY A 426 19.86 -2.42 12.60
N SER A 427 19.41 -3.50 13.20
CA SER A 427 18.02 -3.98 13.15
C SER A 427 17.60 -4.67 14.44
N ASP A 428 16.29 -4.94 14.59
CA ASP A 428 15.74 -5.71 15.71
C ASP A 428 16.43 -7.07 15.95
N LYS A 429 16.90 -7.71 14.87
CA LYS A 429 17.59 -9.02 14.92
C LYS A 429 18.97 -8.94 15.59
N ASP A 430 19.58 -7.76 15.59
CA ASP A 430 20.91 -7.53 16.15
C ASP A 430 20.86 -7.33 17.68
N TYR A 431 19.67 -7.02 18.22
CA TYR A 431 19.47 -6.67 19.63
C TYR A 431 18.94 -7.83 20.48
N TYR A 432 17.88 -8.51 20.03
CA TYR A 432 17.19 -9.50 20.85
C TYR A 432 17.85 -10.88 20.79
N LYS A 433 18.56 -11.26 21.87
CA LYS A 433 18.84 -12.67 22.21
C LYS A 433 17.87 -13.12 23.30
N HIS A 434 16.87 -13.91 22.90
CA HIS A 434 15.94 -14.65 23.79
C HIS A 434 15.01 -13.80 24.68
N ASP A 435 14.05 -13.07 24.10
CA ASP A 435 12.85 -12.64 24.82
C ASP A 435 11.65 -13.49 24.36
N ASN A 436 10.69 -13.79 25.25
CA ASN A 436 9.48 -14.56 24.87
C ASN A 436 8.39 -13.63 24.31
N ASN A 437 7.44 -14.17 23.54
CA ASN A 437 6.42 -13.39 22.85
C ASN A 437 5.53 -12.56 23.81
N THR A 438 5.27 -13.06 25.02
CA THR A 438 4.42 -12.38 26.01
C THR A 438 5.08 -11.13 26.59
N THR A 439 6.38 -11.18 26.87
CA THR A 439 7.17 -10.01 27.30
C THR A 439 7.22 -8.96 26.19
N THR A 440 7.35 -9.40 24.93
CA THR A 440 7.46 -8.53 23.75
C THR A 440 6.20 -7.68 23.54
N LEU A 441 5.03 -8.31 23.65
CA LEU A 441 3.72 -7.64 23.53
C LEU A 441 3.50 -6.61 24.64
N ALA A 442 3.83 -6.96 25.88
CA ALA A 442 3.69 -6.06 27.02
C ALA A 442 4.54 -4.80 26.84
N LYS A 443 5.80 -4.96 26.38
CA LYS A 443 6.68 -3.83 26.08
C LYS A 443 6.11 -2.93 24.98
N ASP A 444 5.50 -3.47 23.92
CA ASP A 444 4.88 -2.66 22.87
C ASP A 444 3.71 -1.81 23.38
N ILE A 445 2.85 -2.40 24.22
CA ILE A 445 1.73 -1.65 24.80
C ILE A 445 2.24 -0.54 25.73
N ILE A 446 3.24 -0.84 26.57
CA ILE A 446 3.88 0.15 27.44
C ILE A 446 4.48 1.29 26.61
N TYR A 447 5.20 0.97 25.53
CA TYR A 447 5.76 1.98 24.63
C TYR A 447 4.67 2.82 23.94
N GLY A 448 3.54 2.20 23.58
CA GLY A 448 2.38 2.91 23.06
C GLY A 448 1.83 3.94 24.05
N GLU A 449 1.71 3.58 25.34
CA GLU A 449 1.32 4.54 26.39
C GLU A 449 2.35 5.64 26.58
N TYR A 450 3.64 5.31 26.57
CA TYR A 450 4.71 6.30 26.60
C TYR A 450 4.55 7.33 25.47
N VAL A 451 4.28 6.88 24.23
CA VAL A 451 4.05 7.79 23.10
C VAL A 451 2.82 8.67 23.33
N MET A 452 1.70 8.09 23.79
CA MET A 452 0.46 8.84 24.03
C MET A 452 0.61 9.89 25.14
N ASP A 453 1.41 9.60 26.18
CA ASP A 453 1.63 10.50 27.31
C ASP A 453 2.59 11.64 26.98
N ASN A 454 3.55 11.44 26.08
CA ASN A 454 4.60 12.41 25.78
C ASN A 454 4.34 13.29 24.55
N PHE A 455 3.55 12.81 23.58
CA PHE A 455 3.38 13.45 22.27
C PHE A 455 1.94 13.88 21.99
N ASN A 456 1.77 14.90 21.14
CA ASN A 456 0.44 15.39 20.76
C ASN A 456 -0.28 14.51 19.75
N SER A 457 -1.60 14.44 19.89
CA SER A 457 -2.48 13.93 18.83
C SER A 457 -3.51 14.99 18.43
N TYR A 458 -4.32 14.70 17.41
CA TYR A 458 -5.41 15.59 17.01
C TYR A 458 -6.33 15.98 18.17
N THR A 459 -6.75 14.99 18.97
CA THR A 459 -7.73 15.15 20.06
C THR A 459 -7.10 15.50 21.41
N ASP A 460 -5.80 15.21 21.60
CA ASP A 460 -5.06 15.51 22.83
C ASP A 460 -3.91 16.51 22.57
N LYS A 461 -4.22 17.79 22.81
CA LYS A 461 -3.33 18.93 22.55
C LYS A 461 -2.54 19.32 23.80
N LYS A 462 -1.23 19.11 23.77
CA LYS A 462 -0.24 19.56 24.77
C LYS A 462 0.55 20.77 24.24
N GLU A 463 1.16 21.53 25.15
CA GLU A 463 1.95 22.72 24.81
C GLU A 463 3.41 22.39 24.44
N GLY A 464 4.07 23.30 23.72
CA GLY A 464 5.52 23.23 23.46
C GLY A 464 5.94 22.14 22.47
N THR A 465 5.06 21.74 21.56
CA THR A 465 5.30 20.66 20.59
C THR A 465 5.83 21.16 19.25
N VAL A 466 6.50 20.27 18.51
CA VAL A 466 7.05 20.56 17.17
C VAL A 466 5.92 20.54 16.15
N LEU A 467 5.15 19.47 16.16
CA LEU A 467 3.97 19.25 15.33
C LEU A 467 2.70 19.30 16.19
N ASN A 468 1.55 19.52 15.56
CA ASN A 468 0.28 19.38 16.27
C ASN A 468 -0.20 17.91 16.29
N TYR A 469 0.24 17.09 15.33
CA TYR A 469 -0.19 15.70 15.18
C TYR A 469 1.03 14.76 15.26
N GLU A 470 1.74 14.81 16.38
CA GLU A 470 3.01 14.09 16.62
C GLU A 470 2.82 12.58 16.69
N VAL A 471 1.76 12.10 17.34
CA VAL A 471 1.42 10.67 17.37
C VAL A 471 1.09 10.17 15.96
N GLU A 472 0.33 10.95 15.19
CA GLU A 472 0.04 10.64 13.79
C GLU A 472 1.33 10.65 12.93
N TYR A 473 2.31 11.52 13.23
CA TYR A 473 3.65 11.47 12.62
C TYR A 473 4.39 10.18 12.97
N ILE A 474 4.39 9.75 14.23
CA ILE A 474 5.05 8.50 14.62
C ILE A 474 4.43 7.32 13.84
N ILE A 475 3.11 7.32 13.65
CA ILE A 475 2.38 6.28 12.89
C ILE A 475 2.67 6.36 11.38
N ASN A 476 2.62 7.54 10.76
CA ASN A 476 2.63 7.67 9.30
C ASN A 476 3.97 8.14 8.73
N GLY A 477 4.63 9.10 9.38
CA GLY A 477 5.95 9.62 8.99
C GLY A 477 5.92 10.61 7.85
N GLU A 478 4.78 11.24 7.59
CA GLU A 478 4.65 12.28 6.57
C GLU A 478 5.28 13.60 7.03
N GLN A 479 5.76 14.42 6.09
CA GLN A 479 6.43 15.68 6.43
C GLN A 479 5.48 16.75 6.97
N TYR A 480 4.19 16.70 6.61
CA TYR A 480 3.20 17.72 6.94
C TYR A 480 2.18 17.16 7.93
N ASP A 481 1.77 17.95 8.92
CA ASP A 481 0.70 17.61 9.85
C ASP A 481 -0.57 17.16 9.10
N ALA A 482 -1.01 17.95 8.12
CA ALA A 482 -2.18 17.62 7.31
C ALA A 482 -2.11 16.23 6.66
N ALA A 483 -0.93 15.82 6.19
CA ALA A 483 -0.73 14.51 5.56
C ALA A 483 -0.73 13.38 6.61
N ASN A 484 -0.11 13.59 7.78
CA ASN A 484 -0.17 12.63 8.88
C ASN A 484 -1.61 12.41 9.37
N LEU A 485 -2.39 13.47 9.52
CA LEU A 485 -3.80 13.34 9.92
C LEU A 485 -4.63 12.64 8.83
N TYR A 486 -4.41 12.99 7.56
CA TYR A 486 -5.09 12.36 6.42
C TYR A 486 -4.86 10.84 6.38
N GLU A 487 -3.62 10.40 6.53
CA GLU A 487 -3.29 8.96 6.53
C GLU A 487 -3.86 8.24 7.76
N THR A 488 -3.86 8.88 8.94
CA THR A 488 -4.52 8.32 10.12
C THR A 488 -6.03 8.16 9.91
N VAL A 489 -6.71 9.19 9.38
CA VAL A 489 -8.14 9.15 9.06
C VAL A 489 -8.44 8.01 8.09
N LYS A 490 -7.65 7.85 7.02
CA LYS A 490 -7.81 6.75 6.07
C LYS A 490 -7.68 5.39 6.73
N LYS A 491 -6.65 5.18 7.55
CA LYS A 491 -6.40 3.92 8.25
C LYS A 491 -7.54 3.56 9.19
N ILE A 492 -8.01 4.52 10.00
CA ILE A 492 -9.14 4.29 10.91
C ILE A 492 -10.41 4.00 10.10
N ALA A 493 -10.71 4.77 9.06
CA ALA A 493 -11.88 4.53 8.22
C ALA A 493 -11.86 3.15 7.54
N ALA A 494 -10.68 2.70 7.09
CA ALA A 494 -10.49 1.36 6.52
C ALA A 494 -10.75 0.26 7.56
N ILE A 495 -10.15 0.35 8.76
CA ILE A 495 -10.42 -0.57 9.88
C ILE A 495 -11.91 -0.60 10.22
N ARG A 496 -12.57 0.57 10.23
CA ARG A 496 -14.02 0.67 10.50
C ARG A 496 -14.86 0.06 9.38
N SER A 497 -14.42 0.19 8.13
CA SER A 497 -15.15 -0.32 6.97
C SER A 497 -15.34 -1.83 7.02
N VAL A 498 -14.44 -2.58 7.66
CA VAL A 498 -14.52 -4.04 7.83
C VAL A 498 -15.79 -4.46 8.56
N GLY A 499 -15.97 -3.96 9.79
CA GLY A 499 -17.14 -4.27 10.61
C GLY A 499 -18.42 -3.69 10.00
N ASN A 500 -18.32 -2.53 9.35
CA ASN A 500 -19.45 -1.92 8.65
C ASN A 500 -19.87 -2.74 7.43
N PHE A 501 -18.92 -3.32 6.70
CA PHE A 501 -19.17 -4.18 5.55
C PHE A 501 -19.78 -5.51 5.96
N ALA A 502 -19.27 -6.14 7.03
CA ALA A 502 -19.93 -7.31 7.62
C ALA A 502 -21.39 -7.00 7.99
N CYS A 503 -21.66 -5.83 8.56
CA CYS A 503 -23.01 -5.38 8.90
C CYS A 503 -23.90 -5.18 7.66
N ILE A 504 -23.43 -4.42 6.66
CA ILE A 504 -24.21 -4.10 5.45
C ILE A 504 -24.58 -5.34 4.65
N MET A 505 -23.72 -6.37 4.68
CA MET A 505 -23.95 -7.63 3.98
C MET A 505 -25.11 -8.43 4.55
N THR A 506 -25.39 -8.29 5.85
CA THR A 506 -26.58 -8.89 6.49
C THR A 506 -27.88 -8.10 6.23
N ASP A 507 -27.79 -6.96 5.53
CA ASP A 507 -28.92 -6.11 5.22
C ASP A 507 -29.41 -6.35 3.79
N HIS A 508 -30.54 -7.05 3.66
CA HIS A 508 -31.13 -7.36 2.36
C HIS A 508 -31.55 -6.10 1.57
N GLU A 509 -32.01 -5.06 2.25
CA GLU A 509 -32.45 -3.82 1.58
C GLU A 509 -31.25 -3.07 0.99
N LYS A 510 -30.19 -2.90 1.78
CA LYS A 510 -28.97 -2.22 1.30
C LYS A 510 -28.27 -2.99 0.19
N ARG A 511 -28.21 -4.32 0.28
CA ARG A 511 -27.70 -5.17 -0.81
C ARG A 511 -28.50 -5.01 -2.10
N LYS A 512 -29.82 -4.89 -2.01
CA LYS A 512 -30.68 -4.65 -3.17
C LYS A 512 -30.45 -3.25 -3.74
N GLN A 513 -30.32 -2.22 -2.90
CA GLN A 513 -30.02 -0.85 -3.36
C GLN A 513 -28.66 -0.75 -4.07
N ALA A 514 -27.64 -1.47 -3.58
CA ALA A 514 -26.34 -1.53 -4.24
C ALA A 514 -26.39 -2.28 -5.58
N GLU A 515 -27.23 -3.31 -5.68
CA GLU A 515 -27.49 -4.04 -6.93
C GLU A 515 -28.21 -3.16 -7.96
N GLU A 516 -29.28 -2.47 -7.54
CA GLU A 516 -30.01 -1.49 -8.38
C GLU A 516 -29.05 -0.37 -8.85
N LEU A 517 -28.13 0.07 -7.99
CA LEU A 517 -27.11 1.06 -8.34
C LEU A 517 -26.11 0.54 -9.38
N ALA A 518 -25.67 -0.71 -9.24
CA ALA A 518 -24.83 -1.40 -10.23
C ALA A 518 -25.56 -1.56 -11.57
N GLU A 519 -26.83 -1.94 -11.56
CA GLU A 519 -27.65 -2.04 -12.77
C GLU A 519 -27.85 -0.69 -13.45
N ILE A 520 -28.11 0.39 -12.70
CA ILE A 520 -28.27 1.74 -13.28
C ILE A 520 -26.95 2.21 -13.92
N THR A 521 -25.81 1.90 -13.30
CA THR A 521 -24.49 2.37 -13.76
C THR A 521 -23.93 1.51 -14.89
N PHE A 522 -24.08 0.19 -14.81
CA PHE A 522 -23.40 -0.80 -15.67
C PHE A 522 -24.36 -1.72 -16.42
N GLY A 523 -25.67 -1.64 -16.20
CA GLY A 523 -26.67 -2.49 -16.87
C GLY A 523 -26.65 -2.36 -18.39
N TRP A 524 -26.17 -1.22 -18.90
CA TRP A 524 -25.97 -1.03 -20.32
C TRP A 524 -24.91 -1.94 -20.95
N THR A 525 -23.95 -2.46 -20.16
CA THR A 525 -22.93 -3.39 -20.65
C THR A 525 -23.55 -4.74 -20.98
N ASN A 526 -24.68 -5.08 -20.35
CA ASN A 526 -25.28 -6.41 -20.36
C ASN A 526 -24.31 -7.53 -19.94
N VAL A 527 -23.23 -7.18 -19.22
CA VAL A 527 -22.25 -8.11 -18.66
C VAL A 527 -22.65 -8.38 -17.21
N ARG A 528 -23.44 -9.43 -16.98
CA ARG A 528 -23.96 -9.75 -15.63
C ARG A 528 -22.86 -9.91 -14.57
N PRO A 529 -21.73 -10.59 -14.82
CA PRO A 529 -20.67 -10.69 -13.82
C PRO A 529 -20.06 -9.33 -13.42
N LEU A 530 -19.97 -8.38 -14.36
CA LEU A 530 -19.51 -7.02 -14.06
C LEU A 530 -20.49 -6.30 -13.14
N ILE A 531 -21.79 -6.40 -13.43
CA ILE A 531 -22.84 -5.79 -12.59
C ILE A 531 -22.80 -6.39 -11.18
N ALA A 532 -22.68 -7.72 -11.07
CA ALA A 532 -22.58 -8.43 -9.80
C ALA A 532 -21.33 -8.04 -9.01
N ALA A 533 -20.17 -7.93 -9.66
CA ALA A 533 -18.94 -7.44 -9.03
C ALA A 533 -19.08 -5.99 -8.54
N MET A 534 -19.67 -5.11 -9.35
CA MET A 534 -19.84 -3.70 -9.01
C MET A 534 -20.79 -3.48 -7.83
N LYS A 535 -21.76 -4.37 -7.61
CA LYS A 535 -22.59 -4.37 -6.38
C LYS A 535 -21.73 -4.48 -5.12
N TYR A 536 -20.77 -5.40 -5.08
CA TYR A 536 -19.88 -5.57 -3.93
C TYR A 536 -18.96 -4.37 -3.74
N VAL A 537 -18.48 -3.78 -4.85
CA VAL A 537 -17.71 -2.54 -4.82
C VAL A 537 -18.51 -1.39 -4.21
N TYR A 538 -19.79 -1.23 -4.59
CA TYR A 538 -20.67 -0.21 -4.00
C TYR A 538 -20.98 -0.46 -2.52
N LEU A 539 -21.14 -1.72 -2.11
CA LEU A 539 -21.32 -2.06 -0.69
C LEU A 539 -20.08 -1.73 0.14
N TYR A 540 -18.88 -1.97 -0.41
CA TYR A 540 -17.63 -1.58 0.25
C TYR A 540 -17.51 -0.06 0.34
N MET A 541 -17.74 0.66 -0.76
CA MET A 541 -17.73 2.13 -0.78
C MET A 541 -18.70 2.74 0.23
N TRP A 542 -19.89 2.17 0.37
CA TRP A 542 -20.86 2.62 1.35
C TRP A 542 -20.40 2.32 2.79
N SER A 543 -19.78 1.16 3.02
CA SER A 543 -19.19 0.81 4.31
C SER A 543 -18.00 1.69 4.69
N TYR A 544 -17.23 2.14 3.69
CA TYR A 544 -16.17 3.12 3.86
C TYR A 544 -16.72 4.51 4.17
N ALA A 545 -17.80 4.95 3.52
CA ALA A 545 -18.50 6.18 3.88
C ALA A 545 -19.02 6.15 5.34
N GLU A 546 -19.58 5.02 5.77
CA GLU A 546 -19.95 4.81 7.18
C GLU A 546 -18.72 4.87 8.10
N GLY A 547 -17.59 4.31 7.67
CA GLY A 547 -16.31 4.41 8.39
C GLY A 547 -15.82 5.86 8.51
N LEU A 548 -16.01 6.69 7.49
CA LEU A 548 -15.70 8.11 7.55
C LEU A 548 -16.63 8.88 8.49
N ALA A 549 -17.92 8.54 8.54
CA ALA A 549 -18.84 9.08 9.53
C ALA A 549 -18.41 8.69 10.97
N ASP A 550 -17.96 7.46 11.17
CA ASP A 550 -17.37 7.02 12.44
C ASP A 550 -16.12 7.84 12.80
N VAL A 551 -15.22 8.10 11.84
CA VAL A 551 -14.04 8.95 12.06
C VAL A 551 -14.43 10.39 12.40
N LYS A 552 -15.45 10.95 11.74
CA LYS A 552 -15.97 12.29 12.08
C LYS A 552 -16.42 12.38 13.53
N ALA A 553 -17.14 11.36 14.00
CA ALA A 553 -17.53 11.26 15.40
C ALA A 553 -16.31 11.17 16.33
N LEU A 554 -15.32 10.35 15.98
CA LEU A 554 -14.08 10.19 16.75
C LEU A 554 -13.28 11.49 16.86
N LEU A 555 -13.10 12.23 15.77
CA LEU A 555 -12.42 13.53 15.76
C LEU A 555 -13.21 14.60 16.54
N SER A 556 -14.53 14.44 16.66
CA SER A 556 -15.40 15.28 17.50
C SER A 556 -15.36 14.89 18.99
N GLY A 557 -14.55 13.90 19.38
CA GLY A 557 -14.39 13.44 20.77
C GLY A 557 -15.41 12.38 21.20
N TYR A 558 -16.25 11.89 20.29
CA TYR A 558 -17.17 10.78 20.54
C TYR A 558 -16.47 9.42 20.43
N LYS A 559 -17.21 8.34 20.68
CA LYS A 559 -16.71 6.96 20.69
C LYS A 559 -17.53 6.08 19.76
N THR A 560 -16.89 5.15 19.05
CA THR A 560 -17.59 4.21 18.17
C THR A 560 -17.48 2.77 18.67
N GLY A 561 -18.58 2.02 18.55
CA GLY A 561 -18.56 0.59 18.82
C GLY A 561 -17.68 -0.17 17.83
N LEU A 562 -17.12 -1.30 18.27
CA LEU A 562 -16.33 -2.20 17.41
C LEU A 562 -17.16 -2.78 16.26
N ILE A 563 -18.32 -3.33 16.59
CA ILE A 563 -19.26 -3.90 15.62
C ILE A 563 -20.47 -2.98 15.54
N LYS A 564 -20.81 -2.60 14.32
CA LYS A 564 -21.98 -1.74 14.05
C LYS A 564 -23.25 -2.59 14.06
N THR A 565 -24.27 -2.11 14.73
CA THR A 565 -25.62 -2.68 14.70
C THR A 565 -26.51 -1.88 13.76
N LYS A 566 -27.59 -2.48 13.25
CA LYS A 566 -28.48 -1.84 12.26
C LYS A 566 -29.08 -0.52 12.74
N ASP A 567 -29.34 -0.40 14.04
CA ASP A 567 -29.86 0.81 14.70
C ASP A 567 -28.84 1.94 14.83
N LYS A 568 -27.55 1.63 14.74
CA LYS A 568 -26.46 2.62 14.85
C LYS A 568 -25.92 3.09 13.50
N TRP A 569 -26.37 2.49 12.40
CA TRP A 569 -25.98 2.87 11.04
C TRP A 569 -26.41 4.31 10.72
N GLN A 570 -25.51 5.14 10.21
CA GLN A 570 -25.75 6.58 10.03
C GLN A 570 -25.97 6.97 8.57
N VAL A 571 -25.14 6.45 7.65
CA VAL A 571 -25.11 6.93 6.27
C VAL A 571 -26.23 6.27 5.48
N SER A 572 -27.32 7.00 5.24
CA SER A 572 -28.42 6.52 4.40
C SER A 572 -28.00 6.33 2.93
N TYR A 573 -28.84 5.70 2.10
CA TYR A 573 -28.55 5.56 0.67
C TYR A 573 -28.38 6.91 -0.03
N THR A 574 -29.24 7.89 0.30
CA THR A 574 -29.16 9.25 -0.25
C THR A 574 -27.91 9.99 0.21
N ASP A 575 -27.53 9.79 1.47
CA ASP A 575 -26.32 10.37 2.03
C ASP A 575 -25.06 9.73 1.43
N PHE A 576 -25.07 8.44 1.15
CA PHE A 576 -23.98 7.76 0.44
C PHE A 576 -23.76 8.34 -0.97
N LEU A 577 -24.84 8.55 -1.73
CA LEU A 577 -24.75 9.11 -3.08
C LEU A 577 -24.23 10.56 -3.13
N THR A 578 -24.41 11.30 -2.04
CA THR A 578 -24.01 12.71 -1.91
C THR A 578 -22.79 12.92 -1.01
N LEU A 579 -22.32 11.86 -0.34
CA LEU A 579 -21.35 11.85 0.75
C LEU A 579 -21.67 12.85 1.87
N ASN A 580 -22.94 12.93 2.25
CA ASN A 580 -23.37 13.69 3.41
C ASN A 580 -23.13 12.89 4.70
N LEU A 581 -22.04 13.18 5.42
CA LEU A 581 -21.65 12.45 6.62
C LEU A 581 -22.15 13.16 7.89
N GLU A 582 -23.44 13.44 7.97
CA GLU A 582 -24.05 13.88 9.23
C GLU A 582 -24.10 12.71 10.21
N ILE A 583 -23.91 13.01 11.50
CA ILE A 583 -23.85 12.01 12.56
C ILE A 583 -24.87 12.33 13.64
N ASP A 584 -25.59 11.31 14.11
CA ASP A 584 -26.34 11.35 15.36
C ASP A 584 -25.41 11.01 16.53
N GLU A 585 -25.15 11.99 17.39
CA GLU A 585 -24.25 11.87 18.55
C GLU A 585 -24.68 10.73 19.50
N ASP A 586 -25.98 10.41 19.57
CA ASP A 586 -26.49 9.34 20.42
C ASP A 586 -25.94 7.96 20.01
N ALA A 587 -25.63 7.77 18.72
CA ALA A 587 -25.04 6.54 18.20
C ALA A 587 -23.58 6.35 18.65
N TYR A 588 -22.91 7.42 19.10
CA TYR A 588 -21.47 7.48 19.36
C TYR A 588 -21.09 7.72 20.85
N LYS A 589 -21.96 7.31 21.78
CA LYS A 589 -21.71 7.48 23.22
C LYS A 589 -20.83 6.40 23.87
N SER A 590 -20.60 5.28 23.19
CA SER A 590 -19.96 4.09 23.76
C SER A 590 -19.05 3.39 22.75
N GLY A 591 -17.90 2.91 23.21
CA GLY A 591 -16.95 2.14 22.40
C GLY A 591 -15.54 2.69 22.50
N LEU A 592 -14.78 2.59 21.41
CA LEU A 592 -13.40 3.07 21.32
C LEU A 592 -13.36 4.56 20.98
N SER A 593 -12.45 5.31 21.61
CA SER A 593 -12.15 6.71 21.26
C SER A 593 -11.06 6.80 20.19
N TYR A 594 -10.83 8.01 19.66
CA TYR A 594 -9.78 8.25 18.67
C TYR A 594 -8.40 7.82 19.17
N GLU A 595 -8.09 8.10 20.44
CA GLU A 595 -6.81 7.74 21.06
C GLU A 595 -6.64 6.23 21.24
N MET A 596 -7.74 5.47 21.34
CA MET A 596 -7.68 4.00 21.38
C MET A 596 -7.35 3.44 20.00
N TYR A 597 -7.83 4.08 18.92
CA TYR A 597 -7.40 3.77 17.55
C TYR A 597 -5.93 4.12 17.31
N LEU A 598 -5.45 5.26 17.80
CA LEU A 598 -4.03 5.62 17.71
C LEU A 598 -3.14 4.58 18.40
N ARG A 599 -3.53 4.11 19.59
CA ARG A 599 -2.81 3.04 20.30
C ARG A 599 -2.77 1.74 19.51
N ALA A 600 -3.88 1.34 18.89
CA ALA A 600 -3.90 0.17 18.01
C ALA A 600 -2.96 0.34 16.81
N LEU A 601 -2.96 1.51 16.16
CA LEU A 601 -2.07 1.80 15.04
C LEU A 601 -0.59 1.84 15.46
N LEU A 602 -0.26 2.35 16.65
CA LEU A 602 1.10 2.32 17.22
C LEU A 602 1.58 0.90 17.55
N MET A 603 0.66 0.05 18.01
CA MET A 603 0.96 -1.35 18.31
C MET A 603 1.30 -2.14 17.04
N LEU A 604 0.53 -1.91 15.96
CA LEU A 604 0.77 -2.52 14.65
C LEU A 604 2.04 -1.98 13.97
N LYS A 605 2.53 -0.81 14.36
CA LYS A 605 3.72 -0.22 13.76
C LYS A 605 4.99 -0.92 14.26
N ASP A 606 5.88 -1.22 13.31
CA ASP A 606 7.21 -1.77 13.55
C ASP A 606 7.98 -0.97 14.62
N LYS A 607 8.67 -1.69 15.51
CA LYS A 607 9.35 -1.11 16.68
C LYS A 607 10.47 -0.17 16.29
N THR A 608 11.29 -0.56 15.32
CA THR A 608 12.37 0.26 14.79
C THR A 608 11.80 1.54 14.15
N ILE A 609 10.70 1.44 13.39
CA ILE A 609 10.05 2.61 12.76
C ILE A 609 9.48 3.56 13.81
N LYS A 610 8.64 3.10 14.74
CA LYS A 610 8.04 3.99 15.74
C LYS A 610 9.09 4.60 16.66
N SER A 611 10.11 3.84 17.05
CA SER A 611 11.19 4.34 17.91
C SER A 611 12.05 5.41 17.23
N SER A 612 12.41 5.19 15.97
CA SER A 612 13.19 6.17 15.21
C SER A 612 12.43 7.48 14.97
N ARG A 613 11.13 7.40 14.68
CA ARG A 613 10.28 8.60 14.53
C ARG A 613 10.03 9.34 15.85
N THR A 614 9.95 8.62 16.96
CA THR A 614 9.94 9.25 18.29
C THR A 614 11.23 10.04 18.54
N MET A 615 12.39 9.45 18.22
CA MET A 615 13.68 10.15 18.30
C MET A 615 13.74 11.37 17.37
N ASP A 616 13.13 11.33 16.18
CA ASP A 616 13.03 12.50 15.30
C ASP A 616 12.36 13.67 16.01
N LEU A 617 11.21 13.43 16.65
CA LEU A 617 10.47 14.46 17.38
C LEU A 617 11.24 15.01 18.58
N VAL A 618 11.97 14.15 19.30
CA VAL A 618 12.83 14.55 20.42
C VAL A 618 13.95 15.47 19.96
N GLU A 619 14.65 15.10 18.88
CA GLU A 619 15.71 15.94 18.32
C GLU A 619 15.18 17.27 17.78
N LEU A 620 14.01 17.27 17.16
CA LEU A 620 13.35 18.49 16.70
C LEU A 620 12.90 19.37 17.88
N TRP A 621 12.42 18.78 18.96
CA TRP A 621 11.99 19.48 20.16
C TRP A 621 13.17 20.15 20.86
N GLU A 622 14.30 19.44 21.03
CA GLU A 622 15.55 20.00 21.57
C GLU A 622 16.03 21.21 20.76
N LYS A 623 16.06 21.08 19.43
CA LYS A 623 16.43 22.16 18.51
C LYS A 623 15.51 23.36 18.62
N ALA A 624 14.20 23.11 18.79
CA ALA A 624 13.20 24.16 18.97
C ALA A 624 13.34 24.90 20.31
N ASN A 625 13.82 24.21 21.35
CA ASN A 625 14.02 24.77 22.70
C ASN A 625 15.39 25.42 22.94
N GLY A 626 16.20 25.58 21.88
CA GLY A 626 17.42 26.40 21.90
C GLY A 626 18.70 25.62 21.65
N ASN A 627 18.66 24.29 21.69
CA ASN A 627 19.81 23.43 21.47
C ASN A 627 20.01 23.13 19.97
N LYS A 628 20.35 24.16 19.19
CA LYS A 628 20.35 24.09 17.70
C LYS A 628 21.28 23.03 17.12
N ASP A 629 22.37 22.73 17.81
CA ASP A 629 23.37 21.73 17.40
C ASP A 629 23.12 20.35 18.02
N PHE A 630 21.98 20.16 18.72
CA PHE A 630 21.60 18.88 19.27
C PHE A 630 21.52 17.82 18.18
N SER A 631 22.05 16.64 18.48
CA SER A 631 21.99 15.47 17.62
C SER A 631 21.96 14.25 18.51
N ILE A 632 20.88 13.48 18.44
CA ILE A 632 20.71 12.32 19.32
C ILE A 632 21.78 11.25 19.09
N ARG A 633 22.44 11.26 17.92
CA ARG A 633 23.59 10.40 17.59
C ARG A 633 24.79 10.62 18.52
N ASN A 634 24.88 11.77 19.18
CA ASN A 634 25.98 12.07 20.11
C ASN A 634 25.73 11.50 21.52
N TYR A 635 24.63 10.78 21.70
CA TYR A 635 24.23 10.21 22.98
C TYR A 635 24.41 8.70 22.97
N ILE A 636 25.07 8.22 24.02
CA ILE A 636 25.41 6.83 24.18
C ILE A 636 24.50 6.15 25.21
N TYR A 637 24.14 4.91 24.92
CA TYR A 637 23.40 4.02 25.79
C TYR A 637 24.33 3.12 26.62
N GLY A 638 25.53 2.81 26.09
CA GLY A 638 26.46 1.92 26.76
C GLY A 638 27.91 2.08 26.33
N ILE A 639 28.82 1.66 27.21
CA ILE A 639 30.27 1.66 26.98
C ILE A 639 30.87 0.33 27.38
N SER A 640 31.87 -0.12 26.62
CA SER A 640 32.70 -1.26 27.00
C SER A 640 34.17 -0.99 26.72
N GLY A 641 35.05 -1.55 27.54
CA GLY A 641 36.47 -1.25 27.45
C GLY A 641 37.34 -2.06 28.39
N LYS A 642 38.61 -1.67 28.42
CA LYS A 642 39.67 -2.26 29.22
C LYS A 642 40.44 -1.18 29.95
N ILE A 643 40.84 -1.49 31.17
CA ILE A 643 41.75 -0.66 31.98
C ILE A 643 43.07 -1.41 32.11
N LEU A 644 44.15 -0.73 31.73
CA LEU A 644 45.51 -1.20 31.86
C LEU A 644 46.13 -0.59 33.11
N TYR A 645 46.64 -1.43 34.00
CA TYR A 645 47.27 -0.99 35.24
C TYR A 645 48.46 -1.87 35.62
N THR A 646 49.36 -1.31 36.41
CA THR A 646 50.47 -2.04 37.04
C THR A 646 50.40 -1.91 38.55
N VAL A 647 50.95 -2.90 39.24
CA VAL A 647 51.18 -2.86 40.68
C VAL A 647 52.66 -2.59 40.91
N LYS A 648 52.99 -1.50 41.60
CA LYS A 648 54.37 -1.04 41.76
C LYS A 648 55.26 -2.14 42.37
N GLY A 649 56.43 -2.35 41.75
CA GLY A 649 57.37 -3.40 42.11
C GLY A 649 57.11 -4.76 41.42
N LEU A 650 56.05 -4.89 40.62
CA LEU A 650 55.81 -6.03 39.73
C LEU A 650 56.01 -5.60 38.26
N ASN A 651 56.91 -6.26 37.53
CA ASN A 651 57.11 -6.04 36.09
C ASN A 651 56.04 -6.76 35.25
N LYS A 652 54.76 -6.52 35.54
CA LYS A 652 53.63 -7.10 34.81
C LYS A 652 52.47 -6.11 34.72
N GLU A 653 51.93 -5.97 33.52
CA GLU A 653 50.69 -5.25 33.26
C GLU A 653 49.47 -6.18 33.45
N TYR A 654 48.42 -5.63 34.02
CA TYR A 654 47.16 -6.28 34.28
C TYR A 654 46.05 -5.57 33.50
N ILE A 655 45.05 -6.33 33.08
CA ILE A 655 43.91 -5.85 32.28
C ILE A 655 42.63 -6.17 33.04
N TYR A 656 41.78 -5.16 33.20
CA TYR A 656 40.41 -5.32 33.68
C TYR A 656 39.42 -4.89 32.60
N SER A 657 38.56 -5.80 32.16
CA SER A 657 37.49 -5.51 31.20
C SER A 657 36.24 -5.03 31.91
N PHE A 658 35.58 -4.02 31.36
CA PHE A 658 34.35 -3.45 31.90
C PHE A 658 33.30 -3.22 30.79
N GLY A 659 32.04 -3.17 31.20
CA GLY A 659 30.93 -2.77 30.36
C GLY A 659 29.80 -2.21 31.23
N GLN A 660 29.15 -1.15 30.78
CA GLN A 660 27.95 -0.57 31.41
C GLN A 660 26.98 -0.12 30.33
N THR A 661 25.70 -0.34 30.58
CA THR A 661 24.57 0.25 29.85
C THR A 661 23.67 0.96 30.86
N TYR A 662 22.77 1.81 30.38
CA TYR A 662 21.62 2.24 31.18
C TYR A 662 20.70 1.06 31.53
#